data_AF-A0A7K9SUD0-F1
#
_entry.id   AF-A0A7K9SUD0-F1
#
_cell.length_a   1.000
_cell.length_b   1.000
_cell.length_c   1.000
_cell.angle_alpha   90.00
_cell.angle_beta   90.00
_cell.angle_gamma   90.00
#
_symmetry.space_group_name_H-M   'P 1'
#
loop_
_entity.id
_entity.type
_entity.pdbx_description
1 polymer ?
#
loop_
_entity_poly.entity_id
_entity_poly.type
_entity_poly.pdbx_seq_one_letter_code
_entity_poly.pdbx_strand_id
1 'polypeptide(L)'
;ALHQLYYDPNIENKNLAQKWLMQAQVSPQAWHFSWLLLHMDKVPEIQYFGASALHIKISRYWNDIPADQYETLKSQLFTHITRFASGSKIVLTRLCVALASLALSMMPEAWPCAVADMVRMFQAEDSNVDGQARCLALLELLTVLPEEFQTSRLPQYRKGQVRSVLAQECSSVFPLLEQLLQQQDSPGFIKQKVLKCFSSWVQLEIPLMDCENLIQAAFSSLQDPELFDTAVEAVVNAISQPDAQRYVNTLLKLIPPVLGLQEQLRQAVQSGDMETSHGICRIAVALGENHSRALLDQVEHWQSFLALVNMIMFCTGIPGHYPVNETTSSLTLTFWYTLQDDILSFEPDKQAVYQQVYRPVYFQLVDVLLHKAQFPSDEEYGFWSSDEKEQFRIYRVDISDTLMYVYEMLGAELLSSLYDKLGRLLTNTEQPSTWQHTEALLYGFQSIAETIDVNYSDVVPGLIGLIPRISISNVQLADTVMFTIGALSEWLADHPVMINNVLPLVLQALGNPELSISSVSTLKKICRECKYDLPPYAANIVAVSQEVLMKQIHKTSQCMWLMQALGFLLSALQVEEILKNLHSLITPYIQQLEKLADEPPNPSNKLAIIHILGLLSNLFTTLDISHHDDDHENTEVKKLPVHQGPNPVVVVLQQVFQLIQKVLSKWMNDAQVVESICAIFEKSVKTLLDDFAPMVPQLCEMLGQMYSTIPQASAIDLTRQLVHIFAHEPAHFPPIKALFLLVTSVTLTLFQQGPRDHPDIVDSFMQLLAQALKRKPDLFLCSSLDVKAVFQCGVLSLKFPEAPTVKASCVFFTELLPRCGEIAPVGQVVHENGKVLLQAVLEGVGGQASRSLMDHFAEILFALNKHCFSYLSVWIKEAMQQDGFPSARISLEQKETFSQQILSRERVNKRRVKEMVKEFTLLCRGLHGTEYTADY
;
A
#
# COMPACT_ATOMS: atom_id res chain seq x y z
N ALA A 1 -14.14 -17.72 -35.96
CA ALA A 1 -13.61 -17.36 -34.63
C ALA A 1 -13.01 -15.95 -34.60
N LEU A 2 -11.87 -15.65 -35.25
CA LEU A 2 -11.28 -14.29 -35.20
C LEU A 2 -12.23 -13.19 -35.70
N HIS A 3 -12.90 -13.41 -36.83
CA HIS A 3 -13.91 -12.48 -37.32
C HIS A 3 -15.05 -12.23 -36.30
N GLN A 4 -15.46 -13.28 -35.60
CA GLN A 4 -16.49 -13.17 -34.55
C GLN A 4 -15.96 -12.38 -33.34
N LEU A 5 -14.72 -12.63 -32.91
CA LEU A 5 -14.11 -11.88 -31.80
C LEU A 5 -13.98 -10.37 -32.11
N TYR A 6 -13.55 -10.02 -33.31
CA TYR A 6 -13.32 -8.63 -33.67
C TYR A 6 -14.60 -7.89 -34.04
N TYR A 7 -15.48 -8.47 -34.86
CA TYR A 7 -16.57 -7.73 -35.50
C TYR A 7 -17.99 -8.11 -35.05
N ASP A 8 -18.19 -9.19 -34.29
CA ASP A 8 -19.53 -9.53 -33.78
C ASP A 8 -19.93 -8.54 -32.66
N PRO A 9 -21.03 -7.79 -32.76
CA PRO A 9 -21.43 -6.86 -31.71
C PRO A 9 -21.88 -7.57 -30.43
N ASN A 10 -22.21 -8.86 -30.48
CA ASN A 10 -22.66 -9.62 -29.31
C ASN A 10 -21.47 -10.06 -28.44
N ILE A 11 -21.45 -9.58 -27.19
CA ILE A 11 -20.43 -9.90 -26.18
C ILE A 11 -20.38 -11.38 -25.83
N GLU A 12 -21.50 -12.09 -25.78
CA GLU A 12 -21.52 -13.54 -25.51
C GLU A 12 -20.80 -14.32 -26.61
N ASN A 13 -21.03 -13.92 -27.87
CA ASN A 13 -20.36 -14.50 -29.03
C ASN A 13 -18.85 -14.20 -29.03
N LYS A 14 -18.45 -12.98 -28.65
CA LYS A 14 -17.03 -12.63 -28.47
C LYS A 14 -16.38 -13.48 -27.38
N ASN A 15 -17.06 -13.68 -26.25
CA ASN A 15 -16.56 -14.52 -25.14
C ASN A 15 -16.40 -15.99 -25.57
N LEU A 16 -17.35 -16.54 -26.31
CA LEU A 16 -17.26 -17.91 -26.86
C LEU A 16 -16.10 -18.02 -27.85
N ALA A 17 -15.98 -17.06 -28.78
CA ALA A 17 -14.88 -17.03 -29.75
C ALA A 17 -13.52 -16.91 -29.06
N GLN A 18 -13.40 -16.06 -28.02
CA GLN A 18 -12.17 -15.89 -27.25
C GLN A 18 -11.78 -17.18 -26.51
N LYS A 19 -12.72 -17.84 -25.82
CA LYS A 19 -12.47 -19.14 -25.15
C LYS A 19 -11.98 -20.19 -26.14
N TRP A 20 -12.62 -20.28 -27.30
CA TRP A 20 -12.21 -21.20 -28.36
C TRP A 20 -10.83 -20.85 -28.93
N LEU A 21 -10.55 -19.57 -29.16
CA LEU A 21 -9.25 -19.11 -29.66
C LEU A 21 -8.12 -19.36 -28.66
N MET A 22 -8.37 -19.20 -27.35
CA MET A 22 -7.41 -19.58 -26.30
C MET A 22 -7.07 -21.08 -26.36
N GLN A 23 -8.07 -21.93 -26.58
CA GLN A 23 -7.85 -23.37 -26.78
C GLN A 23 -7.08 -23.66 -28.08
N ALA A 24 -7.40 -22.94 -29.15
CA ALA A 24 -6.70 -23.08 -30.44
C ALA A 24 -5.23 -22.65 -30.36
N GLN A 25 -4.90 -21.61 -29.58
CA GLN A 25 -3.51 -21.13 -29.42
C GLN A 25 -2.59 -22.13 -28.71
N VAL A 26 -3.12 -22.92 -27.77
CA VAL A 26 -2.32 -23.89 -27.03
C VAL A 26 -2.22 -25.24 -27.74
N SER A 27 -3.08 -25.50 -28.73
CA SER A 27 -3.16 -26.78 -29.42
C SER A 27 -1.92 -27.03 -30.31
N PRO A 28 -1.61 -28.30 -30.64
CA PRO A 28 -0.53 -28.63 -31.58
C PRO A 28 -0.74 -28.02 -32.97
N GLN A 29 -1.99 -27.83 -33.40
CA GLN A 29 -2.32 -27.25 -34.70
C GLN A 29 -1.86 -25.78 -34.83
N ALA A 30 -1.63 -25.09 -33.70
CA ALA A 30 -1.09 -23.74 -33.68
C ALA A 30 0.26 -23.62 -34.39
N TRP A 31 1.09 -24.66 -34.38
CA TRP A 31 2.35 -24.68 -35.13
C TRP A 31 2.17 -24.63 -36.64
N HIS A 32 0.99 -24.99 -37.16
CA HIS A 32 0.70 -24.98 -38.59
C HIS A 32 -0.14 -23.77 -38.99
N PHE A 33 -1.30 -23.55 -38.33
CA PHE A 33 -2.21 -22.50 -38.78
C PHE A 33 -1.63 -21.10 -38.56
N SER A 34 -0.75 -20.90 -37.57
CA SER A 34 -0.19 -19.58 -37.27
C SER A 34 0.56 -18.98 -38.47
N TRP A 35 1.37 -19.78 -39.17
CA TRP A 35 2.05 -19.37 -40.40
C TRP A 35 1.09 -19.06 -41.55
N LEU A 36 0.00 -19.82 -41.66
CA LEU A 36 -1.05 -19.56 -42.66
C LEU A 36 -1.78 -18.23 -42.39
N LEU A 37 -1.94 -17.85 -41.13
CA LEU A 37 -2.54 -16.56 -40.77
C LEU A 37 -1.63 -15.38 -41.09
N LEU A 38 -0.31 -15.61 -41.23
CA LEU A 38 0.69 -14.60 -41.61
C LEU A 38 0.79 -14.37 -43.12
N HIS A 39 -0.07 -14.98 -43.94
CA HIS A 39 -0.13 -14.64 -45.36
C HIS A 39 -0.58 -13.18 -45.58
N MET A 40 -0.03 -12.54 -46.62
CA MET A 40 -0.28 -11.12 -46.93
C MET A 40 -1.69 -10.84 -47.45
N ASP A 41 -2.47 -11.89 -47.78
CA ASP A 41 -3.88 -11.78 -48.17
C ASP A 41 -4.82 -11.60 -46.97
N LYS A 42 -4.31 -11.76 -45.74
CA LYS A 42 -5.08 -11.59 -44.50
C LYS A 42 -4.95 -10.16 -43.96
N VAL A 43 -5.98 -9.72 -43.24
CA VAL A 43 -5.97 -8.41 -42.55
C VAL A 43 -5.02 -8.44 -41.33
N PRO A 44 -4.43 -7.29 -40.93
CA PRO A 44 -3.42 -7.22 -39.87
C PRO A 44 -3.80 -7.86 -38.53
N GLU A 45 -5.05 -7.74 -38.10
CA GLU A 45 -5.57 -8.32 -36.85
C GLU A 45 -5.60 -9.85 -36.88
N ILE A 46 -5.81 -10.45 -38.06
CA ILE A 46 -5.73 -11.91 -38.25
C ILE A 46 -4.27 -12.36 -38.25
N GLN A 47 -3.40 -11.61 -38.93
CA GLN A 47 -1.95 -11.86 -38.95
C GLN A 47 -1.35 -11.77 -37.54
N TYR A 48 -1.79 -10.79 -36.75
CA TYR A 48 -1.37 -10.60 -35.36
C TYR A 48 -1.67 -11.83 -34.49
N PHE A 49 -2.84 -12.46 -34.67
CA PHE A 49 -3.15 -13.70 -33.96
C PHE A 49 -2.19 -14.84 -34.33
N GLY A 50 -1.79 -14.94 -35.60
CA GLY A 50 -0.77 -15.88 -36.05
C GLY A 50 0.56 -15.67 -35.35
N ALA A 51 1.08 -14.44 -35.38
CA ALA A 51 2.32 -14.07 -34.68
C ALA A 51 2.22 -14.30 -33.16
N SER A 52 1.08 -13.97 -32.55
CA SER A 52 0.85 -14.13 -31.11
C SER A 52 0.80 -15.61 -30.71
N ALA A 53 0.17 -16.47 -31.51
CA ALA A 53 0.17 -17.91 -31.27
C ALA A 53 1.60 -18.49 -31.31
N LEU A 54 2.43 -18.06 -32.25
CA LEU A 54 3.85 -18.47 -32.31
C LEU A 54 4.62 -18.06 -31.06
N HIS A 55 4.50 -16.80 -30.63
CA HIS A 55 5.13 -16.34 -29.40
C HIS A 55 4.67 -17.16 -28.18
N ILE A 56 3.38 -17.41 -28.02
CA ILE A 56 2.85 -18.22 -26.91
C ILE A 56 3.40 -19.64 -26.94
N LYS A 57 3.44 -20.27 -28.12
CA LYS A 57 3.96 -21.62 -28.28
C LYS A 57 5.46 -21.69 -27.96
N ILE A 58 6.26 -20.75 -28.43
CA ILE A 58 7.70 -20.69 -28.13
C ILE A 58 7.95 -20.41 -26.64
N SER A 59 7.32 -19.38 -26.08
CA SER A 59 7.57 -18.93 -24.71
C SER A 59 7.02 -19.87 -23.62
N ARG A 60 5.90 -20.55 -23.86
CA ARG A 60 5.24 -21.41 -22.85
C ARG A 60 5.35 -22.91 -23.12
N TYR A 61 5.53 -23.31 -24.36
CA TYR A 61 5.55 -24.71 -24.79
C TYR A 61 6.86 -25.07 -25.50
N TRP A 62 7.98 -24.51 -25.02
CA TRP A 62 9.32 -24.78 -25.54
C TRP A 62 9.64 -26.28 -25.65
N ASN A 63 9.23 -27.05 -24.64
CA ASN A 63 9.47 -28.50 -24.59
C ASN A 63 8.69 -29.30 -25.68
N ASP A 64 7.71 -28.69 -26.35
CA ASP A 64 7.01 -29.32 -27.48
C ASP A 64 7.85 -29.28 -28.77
N ILE A 65 8.94 -28.49 -28.80
CA ILE A 65 9.76 -28.26 -30.00
C ILE A 65 10.96 -29.22 -29.98
N PRO A 66 11.06 -30.16 -30.94
CA PRO A 66 12.23 -31.01 -31.09
C PRO A 66 13.49 -30.20 -31.42
N ALA A 67 14.64 -30.60 -30.87
CA ALA A 67 15.90 -29.87 -31.03
C ALA A 67 16.38 -29.73 -32.49
N ASP A 68 16.04 -30.68 -33.35
CA ASP A 68 16.32 -30.64 -34.80
C ASP A 68 15.52 -29.55 -35.54
N GLN A 69 14.43 -29.04 -34.95
CA GLN A 69 13.59 -28.01 -35.55
C GLN A 69 14.00 -26.58 -35.20
N TYR A 70 14.95 -26.39 -34.28
CA TYR A 70 15.32 -25.05 -33.80
C TYR A 70 15.81 -24.13 -34.92
N GLU A 71 16.75 -24.59 -35.76
CA GLU A 71 17.29 -23.77 -36.86
C GLU A 71 16.26 -23.52 -37.98
N THR A 72 15.34 -24.47 -38.20
CA THR A 72 14.25 -24.30 -39.17
C THR A 72 13.28 -23.22 -38.69
N LEU A 73 12.87 -23.28 -37.41
CA LEU A 73 11.98 -22.30 -36.80
C LEU A 73 12.60 -20.89 -36.78
N LYS A 74 13.87 -20.80 -36.40
CA LYS A 74 14.68 -19.58 -36.43
C LYS A 74 14.68 -18.95 -37.83
N SER A 75 14.98 -19.74 -38.86
CA SER A 75 15.04 -19.28 -40.25
C SER A 75 13.68 -18.82 -40.78
N GLN A 76 12.59 -19.49 -40.39
CA GLN A 76 11.22 -19.08 -40.72
C GLN A 76 10.86 -17.74 -40.07
N LEU A 77 11.16 -17.55 -38.78
CA LEU A 77 10.92 -16.28 -38.09
C LEU A 77 11.68 -15.14 -38.74
N PHE A 78 12.97 -15.29 -39.05
CA PHE A 78 13.73 -14.26 -39.78
C PHE A 78 13.08 -13.91 -41.12
N THR A 79 12.68 -14.92 -41.90
CA THR A 79 12.02 -14.73 -43.21
C THR A 79 10.73 -13.91 -43.06
N HIS A 80 9.90 -14.24 -42.07
CA HIS A 80 8.66 -13.52 -41.81
C HIS A 80 8.91 -12.10 -41.27
N ILE A 81 9.88 -11.89 -40.38
CA ILE A 81 10.25 -10.56 -39.90
C ILE A 81 10.69 -9.68 -41.06
N THR A 82 11.56 -10.17 -41.95
CA THR A 82 11.99 -9.43 -43.16
C THR A 82 10.82 -9.11 -44.08
N ARG A 83 9.85 -10.03 -44.23
CA ARG A 83 8.63 -9.80 -45.02
C ARG A 83 7.73 -8.74 -44.39
N PHE A 84 7.62 -8.72 -43.06
CA PHE A 84 6.79 -7.76 -42.32
C PHE A 84 7.52 -6.45 -41.99
N ALA A 85 8.80 -6.30 -42.34
CA ALA A 85 9.55 -5.06 -42.21
C ALA A 85 8.88 -3.87 -42.93
N SER A 86 8.25 -4.15 -44.09
CA SER A 86 7.43 -3.18 -44.84
C SER A 86 5.93 -3.37 -44.62
N GLY A 87 5.52 -4.20 -43.66
CA GLY A 87 4.14 -4.57 -43.39
C GLY A 87 3.54 -3.90 -42.15
N SER A 88 2.62 -4.61 -41.49
CA SER A 88 1.98 -4.13 -40.26
C SER A 88 2.96 -4.13 -39.07
N LYS A 89 3.16 -2.96 -38.46
CA LYS A 89 4.07 -2.78 -37.30
C LYS A 89 3.70 -3.67 -36.11
N ILE A 90 2.41 -3.82 -35.79
CA ILE A 90 1.96 -4.67 -34.67
C ILE A 90 2.30 -6.16 -34.88
N VAL A 91 2.32 -6.61 -36.14
CA VAL A 91 2.70 -7.99 -36.49
C VAL A 91 4.22 -8.14 -36.44
N LEU A 92 4.95 -7.16 -36.96
CA LEU A 92 6.42 -7.11 -36.90
C LEU A 92 6.91 -7.21 -35.45
N THR A 93 6.43 -6.33 -34.55
CA THR A 93 6.79 -6.36 -33.12
C THR A 93 6.51 -7.73 -32.51
N ARG A 94 5.34 -8.33 -32.78
CA ARG A 94 4.99 -9.64 -32.21
C ARG A 94 5.87 -10.78 -32.74
N LEU A 95 6.30 -10.73 -34.01
CA LEU A 95 7.25 -11.67 -34.57
C LEU A 95 8.65 -11.48 -33.99
N CYS A 96 9.09 -10.23 -33.77
CA CYS A 96 10.34 -9.93 -33.08
C CYS A 96 10.33 -10.49 -31.65
N VAL A 97 9.23 -10.33 -30.93
CA VAL A 97 8.99 -10.91 -29.60
C VAL A 97 9.06 -12.45 -29.63
N ALA A 98 8.47 -13.09 -30.65
CA ALA A 98 8.56 -14.54 -30.84
C ALA A 98 10.01 -15.01 -31.06
N LEU A 99 10.78 -14.29 -31.88
CA LEU A 99 12.19 -14.59 -32.14
C LEU A 99 13.08 -14.30 -30.92
N ALA A 100 12.80 -13.24 -30.16
CA ALA A 100 13.47 -12.97 -28.90
C ALA A 100 13.26 -14.11 -27.89
N SER A 101 12.02 -14.54 -27.70
CA SER A 101 11.68 -15.72 -26.86
C SER A 101 12.43 -17.00 -27.31
N LEU A 102 12.55 -17.23 -28.62
CA LEU A 102 13.33 -18.35 -29.17
C LEU A 102 14.81 -18.21 -28.83
N ALA A 103 15.38 -17.03 -29.07
CA ALA A 103 16.79 -16.74 -28.83
C ALA A 103 17.15 -16.93 -27.34
N LEU A 104 16.34 -16.39 -26.42
CA LEU A 104 16.52 -16.54 -24.98
C LEU A 104 16.43 -18.00 -24.51
N SER A 105 15.60 -18.81 -25.17
CA SER A 105 15.47 -20.24 -24.85
C SER A 105 16.68 -21.06 -25.35
N MET A 106 17.26 -20.66 -26.49
CA MET A 106 18.43 -21.31 -27.08
C MET A 106 19.76 -20.86 -26.44
N MET A 107 19.84 -19.62 -25.95
CA MET A 107 21.02 -19.10 -25.26
C MET A 107 21.23 -19.78 -23.89
N PRO A 108 22.49 -19.98 -23.44
CA PRO A 108 23.75 -19.72 -24.15
C PRO A 108 24.24 -20.90 -25.01
N GLU A 109 23.61 -22.07 -24.94
CA GLU A 109 24.17 -23.33 -25.47
C GLU A 109 23.93 -23.52 -26.98
N ALA A 110 22.68 -23.43 -27.42
CA ALA A 110 22.29 -23.74 -28.80
C ALA A 110 22.45 -22.54 -29.74
N TRP A 111 22.42 -21.31 -29.20
CA TRP A 111 22.66 -20.10 -29.98
C TRP A 111 23.51 -19.08 -29.22
N PRO A 112 24.84 -19.28 -29.14
CA PRO A 112 25.72 -18.44 -28.32
C PRO A 112 25.79 -16.97 -28.79
N CYS A 113 25.92 -16.73 -30.10
CA CYS A 113 26.13 -15.40 -30.69
C CYS A 113 24.86 -14.84 -31.33
N ALA A 114 23.73 -14.93 -30.64
CA ALA A 114 22.42 -14.61 -31.21
C ALA A 114 22.30 -13.18 -31.72
N VAL A 115 22.80 -12.20 -30.96
CA VAL A 115 22.70 -10.79 -31.30
C VAL A 115 23.62 -10.45 -32.47
N ALA A 116 24.88 -10.89 -32.44
CA ALA A 116 25.80 -10.75 -33.58
C ALA A 116 25.26 -11.39 -34.88
N ASP A 117 24.58 -12.53 -34.79
CA ASP A 117 23.92 -13.16 -35.94
C ASP A 117 22.73 -12.34 -36.45
N MET A 118 21.89 -11.81 -35.55
CA MET A 118 20.76 -10.94 -35.92
C MET A 118 21.25 -9.70 -36.68
N VAL A 119 22.28 -9.02 -36.17
CA VAL A 119 22.87 -7.84 -36.83
C VAL A 119 23.38 -8.18 -38.23
N ARG A 120 24.15 -9.27 -38.36
CA ARG A 120 24.67 -9.72 -39.66
C ARG A 120 23.56 -10.07 -40.66
N MET A 121 22.50 -10.75 -40.21
CA MET A 121 21.39 -11.15 -41.08
C MET A 121 20.61 -9.97 -41.65
N PHE A 122 20.38 -8.91 -40.86
CA PHE A 122 19.64 -7.73 -41.32
C PHE A 122 20.49 -6.73 -42.10
N GLN A 123 21.82 -6.76 -41.95
CA GLN A 123 22.76 -5.93 -42.71
C GLN A 123 23.13 -6.48 -44.09
N ALA A 124 22.93 -7.78 -44.36
CA ALA A 124 23.30 -8.40 -45.63
C ALA A 124 22.61 -7.73 -46.84
N GLU A 125 23.37 -7.24 -47.82
CA GLU A 125 22.85 -6.45 -48.95
C GLU A 125 21.96 -7.23 -49.95
N ASP A 126 21.97 -8.57 -49.90
CA ASP A 126 21.33 -9.47 -50.88
C ASP A 126 19.78 -9.54 -50.83
N SER A 127 19.10 -8.73 -50.02
CA SER A 127 17.64 -8.78 -49.88
C SER A 127 16.93 -7.70 -50.69
N ASN A 128 15.86 -8.05 -51.40
CA ASN A 128 14.97 -7.14 -52.16
C ASN A 128 14.16 -6.14 -51.28
N VAL A 129 14.48 -6.00 -49.99
CA VAL A 129 13.79 -5.13 -49.03
C VAL A 129 14.59 -3.85 -48.83
N ASP A 130 13.87 -2.72 -48.79
CA ASP A 130 14.43 -1.40 -48.51
C ASP A 130 15.35 -1.41 -47.27
N GLY A 131 16.50 -0.74 -47.37
CA GLY A 131 17.52 -0.71 -46.32
C GLY A 131 17.00 -0.10 -45.02
N GLN A 132 16.11 0.90 -45.11
CA GLN A 132 15.52 1.54 -43.93
C GLN A 132 14.54 0.60 -43.22
N ALA A 133 13.68 -0.09 -43.98
CA ALA A 133 12.76 -1.07 -43.41
C ALA A 133 13.49 -2.20 -42.65
N ARG A 134 14.62 -2.67 -43.18
CA ARG A 134 15.47 -3.67 -42.50
C ARG A 134 16.11 -3.14 -41.23
N CYS A 135 16.63 -1.91 -41.27
CA CYS A 135 17.18 -1.24 -40.09
C CYS A 135 16.13 -1.13 -38.98
N LEU A 136 14.90 -0.74 -39.31
CA LEU A 136 13.80 -0.65 -38.34
C LEU A 136 13.41 -2.02 -37.77
N ALA A 137 13.36 -3.06 -38.58
CA ALA A 137 13.06 -4.42 -38.12
C ALA A 137 14.15 -4.93 -37.16
N LEU A 138 15.42 -4.66 -37.46
CA LEU A 138 16.55 -4.99 -36.60
C LEU A 138 16.46 -4.24 -35.27
N LEU A 139 16.25 -2.93 -35.28
CA LEU A 139 16.12 -2.14 -34.05
C LEU A 139 14.93 -2.59 -33.21
N GLU A 140 13.80 -2.94 -33.84
CA GLU A 140 12.65 -3.52 -33.12
C GLU A 140 13.03 -4.83 -32.43
N LEU A 141 13.70 -5.74 -33.14
CA LEU A 141 14.15 -7.02 -32.59
C LEU A 141 15.14 -6.83 -31.42
N LEU A 142 16.11 -5.93 -31.57
CA LEU A 142 17.06 -5.61 -30.53
C LEU A 142 16.41 -4.90 -29.33
N THR A 143 15.33 -4.14 -29.54
CA THR A 143 14.60 -3.47 -28.45
C THR A 143 13.77 -4.46 -27.64
N VAL A 144 13.05 -5.38 -28.28
CA VAL A 144 12.18 -6.32 -27.56
C VAL A 144 12.93 -7.49 -26.91
N LEU A 145 14.18 -7.74 -27.29
CA LEU A 145 14.98 -8.83 -26.74
C LEU A 145 15.27 -8.68 -25.23
N PRO A 146 15.79 -7.53 -24.75
CA PRO A 146 15.87 -7.26 -23.32
C PRO A 146 14.51 -7.26 -22.61
N GLU A 147 13.47 -6.70 -23.23
CA GLU A 147 12.11 -6.64 -22.64
C GLU A 147 11.52 -8.04 -22.41
N GLU A 148 11.69 -8.95 -23.38
CA GLU A 148 11.30 -10.35 -23.24
C GLU A 148 12.16 -11.09 -22.20
N PHE A 149 13.43 -10.72 -22.02
CA PHE A 149 14.27 -11.30 -20.98
C PHE A 149 13.74 -10.99 -19.58
N GLN A 150 13.36 -9.74 -19.30
CA GLN A 150 12.78 -9.34 -18.01
C GLN A 150 11.52 -10.16 -17.70
N THR A 151 10.61 -10.27 -18.67
CA THR A 151 9.34 -11.01 -18.50
C THR A 151 9.47 -12.53 -18.65
N SER A 152 10.66 -13.05 -18.99
CA SER A 152 10.88 -14.47 -19.23
C SER A 152 10.68 -15.31 -17.95
N ARG A 153 10.13 -16.51 -18.13
CA ARG A 153 9.93 -17.49 -17.05
C ARG A 153 11.10 -18.48 -16.91
N LEU A 154 12.31 -18.03 -17.27
CA LEU A 154 13.52 -18.84 -17.12
C LEU A 154 13.90 -18.99 -15.63
N PRO A 155 14.45 -20.14 -15.21
CA PRO A 155 15.04 -20.29 -13.86
C PRO A 155 16.24 -19.36 -13.63
N GLN A 156 16.55 -18.95 -12.39
CA GLN A 156 17.57 -17.90 -12.12
C GLN A 156 18.92 -18.22 -12.65
N TYR A 157 19.32 -19.49 -12.50
CA TYR A 157 20.61 -19.94 -12.96
C TYR A 157 20.72 -19.72 -14.48
N ARG A 158 19.65 -20.01 -15.22
CA ARG A 158 19.54 -19.69 -16.65
C ARG A 158 19.42 -18.20 -16.90
N LYS A 159 18.60 -17.46 -16.14
CA LYS A 159 18.51 -15.99 -16.27
C LYS A 159 19.89 -15.33 -16.07
N GLY A 160 20.67 -15.75 -15.09
CA GLY A 160 22.02 -15.25 -14.83
C GLY A 160 22.99 -15.57 -15.96
N GLN A 161 22.96 -16.80 -16.50
CA GLN A 161 23.72 -17.17 -17.69
C GLN A 161 23.34 -16.33 -18.91
N VAL A 162 22.05 -16.24 -19.20
CA VAL A 162 21.53 -15.49 -20.36
C VAL A 162 21.80 -13.99 -20.19
N ARG A 163 21.61 -13.42 -19.00
CA ARG A 163 21.98 -12.03 -18.68
C ARG A 163 23.46 -11.78 -18.92
N SER A 164 24.33 -12.69 -18.46
CA SER A 164 25.77 -12.56 -18.69
C SER A 164 26.13 -12.57 -20.17
N VAL A 165 25.45 -13.38 -20.99
CA VAL A 165 25.66 -13.41 -22.44
C VAL A 165 25.10 -12.15 -23.10
N LEU A 166 23.88 -11.75 -22.77
CA LEU A 166 23.28 -10.51 -23.29
C LEU A 166 24.13 -9.28 -22.94
N ALA A 167 24.63 -9.20 -21.70
CA ALA A 167 25.51 -8.12 -21.28
C ALA A 167 26.83 -8.10 -22.06
N GLN A 168 27.37 -9.24 -22.47
CA GLN A 168 28.55 -9.30 -23.35
C GLN A 168 28.22 -8.90 -24.80
N GLU A 169 27.05 -9.29 -25.30
CA GLU A 169 26.59 -8.97 -26.65
C GLU A 169 26.25 -7.47 -26.82
N CYS A 170 26.18 -6.66 -25.75
CA CYS A 170 26.02 -5.20 -25.85
C CYS A 170 27.14 -4.57 -26.70
N SER A 171 28.34 -5.17 -26.70
CA SER A 171 29.49 -4.78 -27.52
C SER A 171 29.23 -4.85 -29.02
N SER A 172 28.22 -5.61 -29.46
CA SER A 172 27.76 -5.66 -30.86
C SER A 172 26.62 -4.68 -31.14
N VAL A 173 25.90 -4.24 -30.12
CA VAL A 173 24.72 -3.39 -30.24
C VAL A 173 25.08 -1.91 -30.13
N PHE A 174 25.83 -1.53 -29.10
CA PHE A 174 26.12 -0.12 -28.82
C PHE A 174 26.87 0.57 -29.96
N PRO A 175 27.89 -0.04 -30.61
CA PRO A 175 28.53 0.59 -31.77
C PRO A 175 27.57 0.83 -32.95
N LEU A 176 26.61 -0.08 -33.18
CA LEU A 176 25.58 0.10 -34.19
C LEU A 176 24.66 1.28 -33.84
N LEU A 177 24.23 1.37 -32.57
CA LEU A 177 23.39 2.48 -32.10
C LEU A 177 24.13 3.82 -32.21
N GLU A 178 25.40 3.88 -31.80
CA GLU A 178 26.26 5.05 -31.91
C GLU A 178 26.39 5.51 -33.37
N GLN A 179 26.69 4.58 -34.28
CA GLN A 179 26.80 4.87 -35.71
C GLN A 179 25.50 5.45 -36.28
N LEU A 180 24.36 4.83 -35.98
CA LEU A 180 23.07 5.27 -36.50
C LEU A 180 22.64 6.64 -35.94
N LEU A 181 23.01 6.96 -34.70
CA LEU A 181 22.66 8.23 -34.06
C LEU A 181 23.55 9.38 -34.54
N GLN A 182 24.84 9.12 -34.77
CA GLN A 182 25.83 10.11 -35.24
C GLN A 182 25.76 10.40 -36.74
N GLN A 183 25.20 9.48 -37.54
CA GLN A 183 25.05 9.68 -38.99
C GLN A 183 24.06 10.82 -39.28
N GLN A 184 24.52 11.85 -40.02
CA GLN A 184 23.72 13.04 -40.32
C GLN A 184 22.48 12.72 -41.16
N ASP A 185 22.59 11.79 -42.10
CA ASP A 185 21.49 11.41 -43.01
C ASP A 185 20.47 10.45 -42.36
N SER A 186 20.66 10.04 -41.09
CA SER A 186 19.72 9.16 -40.40
C SER A 186 18.39 9.89 -40.12
N PRO A 187 17.25 9.39 -40.62
CA PRO A 187 15.95 9.98 -40.35
C PRO A 187 15.60 10.02 -38.86
N GLY A 188 14.84 11.03 -38.41
CA GLY A 188 14.44 11.21 -37.01
C GLY A 188 13.78 9.97 -36.39
N PHE A 189 12.88 9.30 -37.13
CA PHE A 189 12.24 8.07 -36.65
C PHE A 189 13.21 6.89 -36.42
N ILE A 190 14.35 6.84 -37.13
CA ILE A 190 15.41 5.85 -36.86
C ILE A 190 16.12 6.22 -35.56
N LYS A 191 16.46 7.51 -35.37
CA LYS A 191 17.08 7.99 -34.13
C LYS A 191 16.19 7.73 -32.91
N GLN A 192 14.88 7.93 -33.02
CA GLN A 192 13.92 7.53 -31.97
C GLN A 192 14.01 6.03 -31.65
N LYS A 193 14.07 5.16 -32.68
CA LYS A 193 14.21 3.70 -32.46
C LYS A 193 15.55 3.32 -31.84
N VAL A 194 16.62 4.04 -32.18
CA VAL A 194 17.94 3.88 -31.56
C VAL A 194 17.89 4.22 -30.07
N LEU A 195 17.29 5.35 -29.69
CA LEU A 195 17.17 5.76 -28.29
C LEU A 195 16.28 4.79 -27.48
N LYS A 196 15.18 4.29 -28.06
CA LYS A 196 14.35 3.24 -27.42
C LYS A 196 15.11 1.93 -27.23
N CYS A 197 15.88 1.52 -28.24
CA CYS A 197 16.73 0.35 -28.15
C CYS A 197 17.75 0.52 -27.01
N PHE A 198 18.49 1.63 -26.98
CA PHE A 198 19.44 1.93 -25.91
C PHE A 198 18.78 1.88 -24.52
N SER A 199 17.61 2.52 -24.37
CA SER A 199 16.83 2.53 -23.13
C SER A 199 16.43 1.12 -22.65
N SER A 200 16.04 0.23 -23.57
CA SER A 200 15.73 -1.17 -23.26
C SER A 200 16.95 -1.97 -22.80
N TRP A 201 18.11 -1.76 -23.43
CA TRP A 201 19.35 -2.46 -23.09
C TRP A 201 19.93 -2.03 -21.74
N VAL A 202 19.80 -0.75 -21.40
CA VAL A 202 20.18 -0.19 -20.10
C VAL A 202 19.49 -0.88 -18.93
N GLN A 203 18.28 -1.42 -19.12
CA GLN A 203 17.56 -2.19 -18.08
C GLN A 203 18.20 -3.55 -17.76
N LEU A 204 19.23 -3.98 -18.50
CA LEU A 204 19.95 -5.24 -18.26
C LEU A 204 21.10 -5.11 -17.26
N GLU A 205 21.21 -3.98 -16.55
CA GLU A 205 22.33 -3.68 -15.63
C GLU A 205 23.67 -3.64 -16.38
N ILE A 206 23.69 -2.91 -17.51
CA ILE A 206 24.91 -2.71 -18.31
C ILE A 206 25.77 -1.66 -17.60
N PRO A 207 27.07 -1.93 -17.35
CA PRO A 207 27.96 -0.99 -16.69
C PRO A 207 27.83 0.44 -17.24
N LEU A 208 27.59 1.41 -16.36
CA LEU A 208 27.32 2.79 -16.78
C LEU A 208 28.48 3.39 -17.61
N MET A 209 29.71 2.96 -17.33
CA MET A 209 30.90 3.36 -18.09
C MET A 209 30.84 2.97 -19.58
N ASP A 210 30.18 1.85 -19.91
CA ASP A 210 30.04 1.38 -21.29
C ASP A 210 28.92 2.15 -22.04
N CYS A 211 28.07 2.87 -21.30
CA CYS A 211 26.98 3.68 -21.85
C CYS A 211 27.40 5.13 -22.16
N GLU A 212 28.61 5.58 -21.78
CA GLU A 212 29.00 7.01 -21.80
C GLU A 212 28.75 7.70 -23.15
N ASN A 213 29.15 7.10 -24.26
CA ASN A 213 28.99 7.67 -25.61
C ASN A 213 27.53 7.83 -26.01
N LEU A 214 26.70 6.82 -25.75
CA LEU A 214 25.27 6.84 -26.07
C LEU A 214 24.52 7.82 -25.17
N ILE A 215 24.91 7.95 -23.90
CA ILE A 215 24.36 8.98 -23.00
C ILE A 215 24.69 10.37 -23.55
N GLN A 216 25.93 10.61 -23.97
CA GLN A 216 26.32 11.91 -24.56
C GLN A 216 25.56 12.22 -25.86
N ALA A 217 25.34 11.21 -26.70
CA ALA A 217 24.55 11.35 -27.91
C ALA A 217 23.05 11.59 -27.61
N ALA A 218 22.51 10.97 -26.55
CA ALA A 218 21.17 11.23 -26.06
C ALA A 218 21.03 12.67 -25.54
N PHE A 219 21.99 13.18 -24.75
CA PHE A 219 22.03 14.59 -24.35
C PHE A 219 22.04 15.54 -25.54
N SER A 220 22.80 15.22 -26.58
CA SER A 220 22.84 16.02 -27.82
C SER A 220 21.49 16.00 -28.56
N SER A 221 20.73 14.91 -28.42
CA SER A 221 19.41 14.74 -29.04
C SER A 221 18.30 15.50 -28.31
N LEU A 222 18.52 15.99 -27.09
CA LEU A 222 17.54 16.81 -26.33
C LEU A 222 17.26 18.17 -26.97
N GLN A 223 18.09 18.61 -27.94
CA GLN A 223 17.85 19.84 -28.70
C GLN A 223 16.83 19.64 -29.82
N ASP A 224 16.53 18.40 -30.20
CA ASP A 224 15.58 18.06 -31.26
C ASP A 224 14.21 17.74 -30.64
N PRO A 225 13.17 18.54 -30.91
CA PRO A 225 11.83 18.30 -30.38
C PRO A 225 11.25 16.93 -30.76
N GLU A 226 11.62 16.37 -31.92
CA GLU A 226 11.13 15.03 -32.30
C GLU A 226 11.78 13.91 -31.47
N LEU A 227 12.97 14.15 -30.90
CA LEU A 227 13.73 13.15 -30.15
C LEU A 227 13.64 13.33 -28.64
N PHE A 228 13.19 14.51 -28.17
CA PHE A 228 13.24 14.94 -26.78
C PHE A 228 12.75 13.87 -25.79
N ASP A 229 11.51 13.42 -25.90
CA ASP A 229 10.93 12.45 -24.94
C ASP A 229 11.73 11.15 -24.87
N THR A 230 12.15 10.67 -26.04
CA THR A 230 12.86 9.38 -26.11
C THR A 230 14.29 9.53 -25.58
N ALA A 231 14.91 10.69 -25.77
CA ALA A 231 16.21 11.01 -25.20
C ALA A 231 16.13 11.18 -23.67
N VAL A 232 15.08 11.84 -23.15
CA VAL A 232 14.83 11.94 -21.70
C VAL A 232 14.70 10.54 -21.09
N GLU A 233 13.85 9.68 -21.64
CA GLU A 233 13.69 8.30 -21.15
C GLU A 233 15.00 7.52 -21.16
N ALA A 234 15.78 7.62 -22.23
CA ALA A 234 17.09 6.98 -22.33
C ALA A 234 18.08 7.45 -21.26
N VAL A 235 18.18 8.75 -21.03
CA VAL A 235 19.08 9.33 -20.02
C VAL A 235 18.63 8.97 -18.60
N VAL A 236 17.33 9.12 -18.30
CA VAL A 236 16.77 8.81 -16.98
C VAL A 236 16.96 7.33 -16.65
N ASN A 237 16.66 6.42 -17.59
CA ASN A 237 16.86 4.98 -17.38
C ASN A 237 18.34 4.63 -17.16
N ALA A 238 19.25 5.28 -17.87
CA ALA A 238 20.69 5.03 -17.70
C ALA A 238 21.18 5.46 -16.32
N ILE A 239 20.72 6.61 -15.83
CA ILE A 239 21.09 7.14 -14.51
C ILE A 239 20.43 6.33 -13.38
N SER A 240 19.22 5.82 -13.60
CA SER A 240 18.41 5.14 -12.57
C SER A 240 18.70 3.63 -12.47
N GLN A 241 19.76 3.12 -13.10
CA GLN A 241 20.13 1.71 -12.96
C GLN A 241 20.53 1.39 -11.51
N PRO A 242 20.12 0.23 -10.94
CA PRO A 242 20.42 -0.12 -9.54
C PRO A 242 21.92 -0.15 -9.19
N ASP A 243 22.78 -0.44 -10.16
CA ASP A 243 24.23 -0.55 -10.00
C ASP A 243 25.00 0.70 -10.49
N ALA A 244 24.31 1.73 -11.01
CA ALA A 244 24.93 2.97 -11.50
C ALA A 244 25.81 3.66 -10.45
N GLN A 245 25.43 3.59 -9.17
CA GLN A 245 26.19 4.11 -8.03
C GLN A 245 27.63 3.55 -7.93
N ARG A 246 27.91 2.39 -8.53
CA ARG A 246 29.26 1.81 -8.57
C ARG A 246 30.22 2.57 -9.49
N TYR A 247 29.69 3.38 -10.40
CA TYR A 247 30.45 4.07 -11.46
C TYR A 247 30.51 5.58 -11.21
N VAL A 248 30.93 5.98 -10.00
CA VAL A 248 30.95 7.39 -9.55
C VAL A 248 31.68 8.34 -10.50
N ASN A 249 32.79 7.91 -11.10
CA ASN A 249 33.52 8.72 -12.08
C ASN A 249 32.67 9.08 -13.30
N THR A 250 31.81 8.16 -13.77
CA THR A 250 30.88 8.44 -14.86
C THR A 250 29.79 9.37 -14.39
N LEU A 251 29.23 9.19 -13.19
CA LEU A 251 28.24 10.10 -12.61
C LEU A 251 28.76 11.55 -12.52
N LEU A 252 30.03 11.74 -12.13
CA LEU A 252 30.67 13.06 -12.11
C LEU A 252 30.76 13.70 -13.51
N LYS A 253 30.99 12.90 -14.56
CA LYS A 253 30.98 13.38 -15.95
C LYS A 253 29.59 13.74 -16.46
N LEU A 254 28.52 13.25 -15.83
CA LEU A 254 27.14 13.56 -16.21
C LEU A 254 26.65 14.89 -15.62
N ILE A 255 27.27 15.40 -14.55
CA ILE A 255 26.86 16.69 -13.96
C ILE A 255 26.96 17.85 -14.98
N PRO A 256 28.09 18.07 -15.69
CA PRO A 256 28.18 19.19 -16.63
C PRO A 256 27.18 19.15 -17.79
N PRO A 257 26.92 18.00 -18.46
CA PRO A 257 25.82 17.90 -19.44
C PRO A 257 24.45 18.25 -18.88
N VAL A 258 24.11 17.81 -17.67
CA VAL A 258 22.84 18.16 -17.01
C VAL A 258 22.76 19.66 -16.75
N LEU A 259 23.81 20.26 -16.20
CA LEU A 259 23.88 21.71 -15.99
C LEU A 259 23.83 22.49 -17.31
N GLY A 260 24.32 21.91 -18.41
CA GLY A 260 24.22 22.48 -19.76
C GLY A 260 22.79 22.66 -20.25
N LEU A 261 21.81 21.96 -19.67
CA LEU A 261 20.39 22.10 -20.00
C LEU A 261 19.72 23.29 -19.30
N GLN A 262 20.43 24.02 -18.42
CA GLN A 262 19.84 25.11 -17.65
C GLN A 262 19.23 26.21 -18.52
N GLU A 263 19.86 26.55 -19.64
CA GLU A 263 19.33 27.58 -20.55
C GLU A 263 18.08 27.09 -21.29
N GLN A 264 18.08 25.84 -21.76
CA GLN A 264 16.90 25.22 -22.38
C GLN A 264 15.73 25.14 -21.39
N LEU A 265 16.00 24.78 -20.12
CA LEU A 265 15.01 24.78 -19.04
C LEU A 265 14.42 26.17 -18.81
N ARG A 266 15.25 27.22 -18.75
CA ARG A 266 14.78 28.60 -18.59
C ARG A 266 13.91 29.04 -19.78
N GLN A 267 14.31 28.70 -20.99
CA GLN A 267 13.55 29.03 -22.20
C GLN A 267 12.20 28.31 -22.22
N ALA A 268 12.16 27.03 -21.85
CA ALA A 268 10.92 26.26 -21.74
C ALA A 268 9.94 26.88 -20.72
N VAL A 269 10.45 27.29 -19.55
CA VAL A 269 9.62 27.98 -18.55
C VAL A 269 9.10 29.33 -19.05
N GLN A 270 9.92 30.09 -19.79
CA GLN A 270 9.50 31.37 -20.37
C GLN A 270 8.47 31.22 -21.49
N SER A 271 8.53 30.16 -22.28
CA SER A 271 7.57 29.87 -23.36
C SER A 271 6.32 29.14 -22.90
N GLY A 272 6.28 28.65 -21.66
CA GLY A 272 5.18 27.81 -21.14
C GLY A 272 5.23 26.37 -21.65
N ASP A 273 6.38 25.88 -22.10
CA ASP A 273 6.59 24.50 -22.53
C ASP A 273 6.77 23.58 -21.31
N MET A 274 5.65 23.00 -20.87
CA MET A 274 5.62 22.10 -19.71
C MET A 274 6.35 20.78 -19.99
N GLU A 275 6.27 20.25 -21.21
CA GLU A 275 6.87 18.95 -21.56
C GLU A 275 8.40 19.03 -21.50
N THR A 276 8.98 20.09 -22.06
CA THR A 276 10.43 20.31 -22.00
C THR A 276 10.92 20.57 -20.58
N SER A 277 10.24 21.44 -19.81
CA SER A 277 10.65 21.71 -18.42
C SER A 277 10.54 20.46 -17.52
N HIS A 278 9.48 19.68 -17.69
CA HIS A 278 9.25 18.42 -16.97
C HIS A 278 10.31 17.38 -17.34
N GLY A 279 10.62 17.19 -18.63
CA GLY A 279 11.64 16.25 -19.09
C GLY A 279 13.05 16.57 -18.57
N ILE A 280 13.45 17.84 -18.58
CA ILE A 280 14.76 18.26 -18.04
C ILE A 280 14.80 18.09 -16.52
N CYS A 281 13.71 18.41 -15.82
CA CYS A 281 13.61 18.19 -14.38
C CYS A 281 13.79 16.71 -14.02
N ARG A 282 13.16 15.79 -14.75
CA ARG A 282 13.33 14.34 -14.54
C ARG A 282 14.79 13.91 -14.64
N ILE A 283 15.56 14.44 -15.60
CA ILE A 283 16.98 14.15 -15.74
C ILE A 283 17.77 14.66 -14.51
N ALA A 284 17.53 15.91 -14.11
CA ALA A 284 18.22 16.53 -12.98
C ALA A 284 17.91 15.80 -11.66
N VAL A 285 16.64 15.49 -11.42
CA VAL A 285 16.17 14.73 -10.24
C VAL A 285 16.72 13.31 -10.26
N ALA A 286 16.68 12.59 -11.39
CA ALA A 286 17.22 11.23 -11.46
C ALA A 286 18.73 11.17 -11.10
N LEU A 287 19.51 12.20 -11.45
CA LEU A 287 20.91 12.28 -11.05
C LEU A 287 21.08 12.67 -9.59
N GLY A 288 20.31 13.66 -9.12
CA GLY A 288 20.40 14.19 -7.77
C GLY A 288 19.91 13.20 -6.72
N GLU A 289 18.76 12.57 -6.94
CA GLU A 289 18.07 11.70 -5.98
C GLU A 289 18.72 10.32 -5.88
N ASN A 290 19.04 9.67 -7.00
CA ASN A 290 19.59 8.32 -6.97
C ASN A 290 21.05 8.28 -6.46
N HIS A 291 21.77 9.40 -6.55
CA HIS A 291 23.24 9.45 -6.35
C HIS A 291 23.70 10.57 -5.41
N SER A 292 22.80 11.26 -4.69
CA SER A 292 23.11 12.37 -3.79
C SER A 292 24.25 12.04 -2.84
N ARG A 293 24.16 10.93 -2.10
CA ARG A 293 25.20 10.47 -1.17
C ARG A 293 26.55 10.27 -1.84
N ALA A 294 26.57 9.54 -2.96
CA ALA A 294 27.79 9.25 -3.69
C ALA A 294 28.48 10.52 -4.20
N LEU A 295 27.68 11.52 -4.63
CA LEU A 295 28.17 12.82 -5.07
C LEU A 295 28.63 13.70 -3.90
N LEU A 296 27.95 13.66 -2.75
CA LEU A 296 28.37 14.30 -1.50
C LEU A 296 29.63 13.68 -0.89
N ASP A 297 29.95 12.42 -1.21
CA ASP A 297 31.22 11.80 -0.85
C ASP A 297 32.40 12.34 -1.66
N GLN A 298 32.16 12.88 -2.86
CA GLN A 298 33.18 13.50 -3.71
C GLN A 298 33.35 15.00 -3.37
N VAL A 299 33.93 15.28 -2.19
CA VAL A 299 34.05 16.64 -1.64
C VAL A 299 34.75 17.61 -2.60
N GLU A 300 35.69 17.16 -3.43
CA GLU A 300 36.36 18.00 -4.45
C GLU A 300 35.39 18.60 -5.49
N HIS A 301 34.23 17.96 -5.69
CA HIS A 301 33.21 18.33 -6.67
C HIS A 301 31.96 18.99 -6.05
N TRP A 302 32.03 19.41 -4.78
CA TRP A 302 30.87 19.96 -4.05
C TRP A 302 30.20 21.15 -4.76
N GLN A 303 30.97 21.97 -5.49
CA GLN A 303 30.43 23.12 -6.24
C GLN A 303 29.55 22.70 -7.40
N SER A 304 29.93 21.63 -8.11
CA SER A 304 29.14 21.08 -9.22
C SER A 304 27.85 20.46 -8.70
N PHE A 305 27.90 19.76 -7.57
CA PHE A 305 26.70 19.22 -6.94
C PHE A 305 25.79 20.33 -6.40
N LEU A 306 26.34 21.38 -5.77
CA LEU A 306 25.55 22.54 -5.35
C LEU A 306 24.88 23.26 -6.55
N ALA A 307 25.55 23.34 -7.70
CA ALA A 307 24.94 23.87 -8.91
C ALA A 307 23.75 23.00 -9.39
N LEU A 308 23.85 21.67 -9.27
CA LEU A 308 22.74 20.76 -9.56
C LEU A 308 21.58 20.96 -8.57
N VAL A 309 21.87 21.08 -7.27
CA VAL A 309 20.85 21.41 -6.25
C VAL A 309 20.12 22.71 -6.58
N ASN A 310 20.84 23.75 -7.03
CA ASN A 310 20.25 25.01 -7.45
C ASN A 310 19.40 24.89 -8.73
N MET A 311 19.77 24.01 -9.65
CA MET A 311 18.95 23.70 -10.82
C MET A 311 17.65 23.00 -10.42
N ILE A 312 17.70 22.09 -9.45
CA ILE A 312 16.49 21.43 -8.91
C ILE A 312 15.63 22.45 -8.12
N MET A 313 16.23 23.35 -7.34
CA MET A 313 15.53 24.47 -6.70
C MET A 313 14.80 25.36 -7.71
N PHE A 314 15.40 25.61 -8.87
CA PHE A 314 14.72 26.33 -9.95
C PHE A 314 13.47 25.58 -10.44
N CYS A 315 13.53 24.26 -10.57
CA CYS A 315 12.37 23.43 -10.92
C CYS A 315 11.29 23.45 -9.84
N THR A 316 11.65 23.37 -8.55
CA THR A 316 10.70 23.48 -7.43
C THR A 316 9.98 24.84 -7.45
N GLY A 317 10.71 25.91 -7.76
CA GLY A 317 10.22 27.28 -7.80
C GLY A 317 9.74 27.77 -9.16
N ILE A 318 9.38 26.88 -10.09
CA ILE A 318 8.84 27.29 -11.40
C ILE A 318 7.60 28.19 -11.18
N PRO A 319 7.52 29.36 -11.86
CA PRO A 319 6.38 30.27 -11.74
C PRO A 319 5.04 29.64 -12.12
N GLY A 320 3.98 30.09 -11.45
CA GLY A 320 2.62 29.57 -11.65
C GLY A 320 2.24 28.50 -10.62
N HIS A 321 1.01 28.02 -10.73
CA HIS A 321 0.44 27.03 -9.82
C HIS A 321 0.50 25.62 -10.40
N TYR A 322 0.91 24.68 -9.56
CA TYR A 322 0.67 23.26 -9.81
C TYR A 322 -0.84 22.97 -9.65
N PRO A 323 -1.46 22.14 -10.50
CA PRO A 323 -0.91 21.50 -11.71
C PRO A 323 -1.16 22.30 -13.00
N VAL A 324 -1.87 23.44 -12.91
CA VAL A 324 -2.47 24.11 -14.08
C VAL A 324 -1.45 24.79 -14.98
N ASN A 325 -0.46 25.45 -14.39
CA ASN A 325 0.56 26.18 -15.14
C ASN A 325 1.84 25.38 -15.32
N GLU A 326 2.10 24.43 -14.42
CA GLU A 326 3.30 23.60 -14.41
C GLU A 326 3.05 22.31 -13.62
N THR A 327 3.70 21.23 -14.03
CA THR A 327 3.66 19.91 -13.36
C THR A 327 5.03 19.49 -12.79
N THR A 328 6.03 20.34 -12.97
CA THR A 328 7.45 20.04 -12.83
C THR A 328 7.93 20.10 -11.39
N SER A 329 7.38 21.00 -10.58
CA SER A 329 7.78 21.20 -9.17
C SER A 329 7.57 19.94 -8.32
N SER A 330 6.50 19.18 -8.58
CA SER A 330 6.16 17.93 -7.89
C SER A 330 7.26 16.87 -7.93
N LEU A 331 8.00 16.80 -9.03
CA LEU A 331 9.08 15.83 -9.22
C LEU A 331 10.27 16.05 -8.28
N THR A 332 10.38 17.23 -7.67
CA THR A 332 11.56 17.62 -6.90
C THR A 332 11.46 17.28 -5.41
N LEU A 333 10.27 16.93 -4.92
CA LEU A 333 10.01 16.80 -3.48
C LEU A 333 10.79 15.64 -2.84
N THR A 334 10.87 14.49 -3.52
CA THR A 334 11.63 13.30 -3.08
C THR A 334 13.14 13.57 -3.01
N PHE A 335 13.67 14.39 -3.91
CA PHE A 335 15.06 14.82 -3.86
C PHE A 335 15.37 15.61 -2.58
N TRP A 336 14.48 16.52 -2.15
CA TRP A 336 14.71 17.34 -0.95
C TRP A 336 14.75 16.53 0.34
N TYR A 337 13.91 15.49 0.40
CA TYR A 337 13.96 14.48 1.46
C TYR A 337 15.29 13.72 1.43
N THR A 338 15.65 13.17 0.27
CA THR A 338 16.88 12.35 0.12
C THR A 338 18.14 13.15 0.48
N LEU A 339 18.23 14.42 0.05
CA LEU A 339 19.34 15.30 0.40
C LEU A 339 19.41 15.57 1.90
N GLN A 340 18.28 15.71 2.59
CA GLN A 340 18.24 15.94 4.03
C GLN A 340 18.71 14.70 4.79
N ASP A 341 18.16 13.53 4.46
CA ASP A 341 18.54 12.25 5.06
C ASP A 341 20.04 11.96 4.87
N ASP A 342 20.57 12.16 3.65
CA ASP A 342 21.99 11.97 3.38
C ASP A 342 22.88 12.88 4.22
N ILE A 343 22.55 14.17 4.34
CA ILE A 343 23.33 15.11 5.16
C ILE A 343 23.30 14.71 6.64
N LEU A 344 22.13 14.32 7.17
CA LEU A 344 21.99 13.92 8.57
C LEU A 344 22.61 12.55 8.87
N SER A 345 22.82 11.71 7.85
CA SER A 345 23.45 10.39 8.00
C SER A 345 24.98 10.43 8.05
N PHE A 346 25.62 11.58 7.80
CA PHE A 346 27.07 11.71 7.86
C PHE A 346 27.59 11.84 9.31
N GLU A 347 28.87 11.50 9.48
CA GLU A 347 29.58 11.74 10.74
C GLU A 347 29.60 13.25 11.11
N PRO A 348 29.63 13.61 12.41
CA PRO A 348 29.39 14.98 12.89
C PRO A 348 30.21 16.09 12.20
N ASP A 349 31.50 15.83 11.93
CA ASP A 349 32.38 16.82 11.29
C ASP A 349 31.96 17.12 9.85
N LYS A 350 31.61 16.08 9.08
CA LYS A 350 31.18 16.20 7.69
C LYS A 350 29.77 16.77 7.61
N GLN A 351 28.88 16.31 8.50
CA GLN A 351 27.53 16.83 8.65
C GLN A 351 27.56 18.34 8.92
N ALA A 352 28.38 18.82 9.87
CA ALA A 352 28.44 20.24 10.21
C ALA A 352 28.84 21.13 9.02
N VAL A 353 29.81 20.69 8.21
CA VAL A 353 30.24 21.42 6.99
C VAL A 353 29.11 21.50 5.97
N TYR A 354 28.46 20.37 5.67
CA TYR A 354 27.36 20.38 4.70
C TYR A 354 26.12 21.10 5.20
N GLN A 355 25.82 20.99 6.49
CA GLN A 355 24.74 21.74 7.12
C GLN A 355 25.00 23.24 7.00
N GLN A 356 26.24 23.71 7.20
CA GLN A 356 26.58 25.13 6.98
C GLN A 356 26.33 25.57 5.53
N VAL A 357 26.61 24.72 4.55
CA VAL A 357 26.42 25.01 3.12
C VAL A 357 24.93 24.99 2.73
N TYR A 358 24.19 23.97 3.16
CA TYR A 358 22.83 23.72 2.69
C TYR A 358 21.74 24.32 3.57
N ARG A 359 21.99 24.68 4.83
CA ARG A 359 21.01 25.39 5.68
C ARG A 359 20.38 26.62 5.00
N PRO A 360 21.13 27.55 4.37
CA PRO A 360 20.50 28.65 3.63
C PRO A 360 19.68 28.19 2.41
N VAL A 361 20.07 27.09 1.76
CA VAL A 361 19.31 26.49 0.64
C VAL A 361 17.97 25.94 1.15
N TYR A 362 17.95 25.29 2.31
CA TYR A 362 16.72 24.80 2.92
C TYR A 362 15.80 25.94 3.40
N PHE A 363 16.35 27.06 3.89
CA PHE A 363 15.53 28.25 4.15
C PHE A 363 14.89 28.82 2.88
N GLN A 364 15.66 28.90 1.78
CA GLN A 364 15.11 29.29 0.48
C GLN A 364 14.04 28.30 0.01
N LEU A 365 14.23 27.01 0.22
CA LEU A 365 13.26 25.98 -0.12
C LEU A 365 11.93 26.22 0.60
N VAL A 366 11.96 26.53 1.91
CA VAL A 366 10.75 26.85 2.68
C VAL A 366 9.99 28.01 2.02
N ASP A 367 10.67 29.08 1.64
CA ASP A 367 10.04 30.22 0.96
C ASP A 367 9.38 29.81 -0.36
N VAL A 368 10.05 28.99 -1.15
CA VAL A 368 9.53 28.45 -2.40
C VAL A 368 8.31 27.57 -2.15
N LEU A 369 8.40 26.59 -1.24
CA LEU A 369 7.33 25.64 -0.97
C LEU A 369 6.08 26.33 -0.42
N LEU A 370 6.22 27.32 0.47
CA LEU A 370 5.08 28.10 0.96
C LEU A 370 4.42 28.91 -0.15
N HIS A 371 5.20 29.46 -1.08
CA HIS A 371 4.65 30.13 -2.25
C HIS A 371 3.93 29.15 -3.18
N LYS A 372 4.48 27.97 -3.41
CA LYS A 372 3.88 26.92 -4.25
C LYS A 372 2.64 26.28 -3.62
N ALA A 373 2.55 26.24 -2.29
CA ALA A 373 1.39 25.75 -1.54
C ALA A 373 0.28 26.80 -1.39
N GLN A 374 0.54 28.06 -1.76
CA GLN A 374 -0.43 29.14 -1.69
C GLN A 374 -1.54 28.94 -2.74
N PHE A 375 -2.80 29.13 -2.34
CA PHE A 375 -3.91 29.11 -3.29
C PHE A 375 -3.83 30.24 -4.31
N PRO A 376 -4.33 30.02 -5.54
CA PRO A 376 -4.58 31.10 -6.49
C PRO A 376 -5.69 32.04 -6.00
N SER A 377 -5.97 33.08 -6.80
CA SER A 377 -7.11 33.96 -6.55
C SER A 377 -8.45 33.18 -6.60
N ASP A 378 -9.47 33.67 -5.89
CA ASP A 378 -10.79 33.01 -5.86
C ASP A 378 -11.42 32.89 -7.27
N GLU A 379 -11.16 33.88 -8.13
CA GLU A 379 -11.59 33.87 -9.53
C GLU A 379 -10.91 32.75 -10.33
N GLU A 380 -9.58 32.65 -10.23
CA GLU A 380 -8.79 31.63 -10.91
C GLU A 380 -9.11 30.21 -10.40
N TYR A 381 -9.20 30.04 -9.08
CA TYR A 381 -9.57 28.77 -8.47
C TYR A 381 -10.99 28.32 -8.85
N GLY A 382 -11.87 29.27 -9.16
CA GLY A 382 -13.20 29.00 -9.69
C GLY A 382 -13.19 28.29 -11.04
N PHE A 383 -12.19 28.54 -11.89
CA PHE A 383 -12.05 27.92 -13.21
C PHE A 383 -11.37 26.55 -13.19
N TRP A 384 -10.69 26.20 -12.10
CA TRP A 384 -10.05 24.89 -11.96
C TRP A 384 -11.09 23.78 -11.91
N SER A 385 -10.82 22.71 -12.66
CA SER A 385 -11.57 21.47 -12.66
C SER A 385 -11.47 20.73 -11.31
N SER A 386 -12.34 19.74 -11.11
CA SER A 386 -12.29 18.90 -9.90
C SER A 386 -10.97 18.15 -9.77
N ASP A 387 -10.41 17.68 -10.89
CA ASP A 387 -9.18 16.90 -10.89
C ASP A 387 -7.96 17.78 -10.58
N GLU A 388 -7.91 19.01 -11.11
CA GLU A 388 -6.82 19.97 -10.81
C GLU A 388 -6.82 20.37 -9.34
N LYS A 389 -8.01 20.59 -8.74
CA LYS A 389 -8.14 20.88 -7.30
C LYS A 389 -7.68 19.71 -6.44
N GLU A 390 -8.02 18.48 -6.82
CA GLU A 390 -7.58 17.29 -6.10
C GLU A 390 -6.07 17.07 -6.23
N GLN A 391 -5.50 17.27 -7.42
CA GLN A 391 -4.05 17.23 -7.63
C GLN A 391 -3.34 18.26 -6.77
N PHE A 392 -3.83 19.50 -6.70
CA PHE A 392 -3.25 20.52 -5.82
C PHE A 392 -3.38 20.17 -4.34
N ARG A 393 -4.50 19.56 -3.93
CA ARG A 393 -4.66 19.06 -2.55
C ARG A 393 -3.61 17.99 -2.22
N ILE A 394 -3.38 17.03 -3.11
CA ILE A 394 -2.34 16.00 -2.95
C ILE A 394 -0.95 16.64 -2.91
N TYR A 395 -0.66 17.55 -3.84
CA TYR A 395 0.62 18.26 -3.89
C TYR A 395 0.90 19.06 -2.62
N ARG A 396 -0.12 19.68 -2.02
CA ARG A 396 0.04 20.32 -0.70
C ARG A 396 0.42 19.29 0.36
N VAL A 397 -0.23 18.13 0.43
CA VAL A 397 0.16 17.04 1.34
C VAL A 397 1.62 16.65 1.14
N ASP A 398 2.09 16.48 -0.10
CA ASP A 398 3.49 16.18 -0.39
C ASP A 398 4.44 17.30 0.06
N ILE A 399 4.02 18.58 -0.06
CA ILE A 399 4.74 19.72 0.50
C ILE A 399 4.77 19.68 2.03
N SER A 400 3.66 19.33 2.69
CA SER A 400 3.58 19.23 4.15
C SER A 400 4.58 18.20 4.67
N ASP A 401 4.62 17.02 4.04
CA ASP A 401 5.57 15.96 4.39
C ASP A 401 7.01 16.47 4.17
N THR A 402 7.27 17.17 3.06
CA THR A 402 8.58 17.79 2.81
C THR A 402 8.95 18.82 3.89
N LEU A 403 8.02 19.70 4.29
CA LEU A 403 8.24 20.72 5.32
C LEU A 403 8.54 20.11 6.70
N MET A 404 7.95 18.96 7.01
CA MET A 404 8.24 18.20 8.23
C MET A 404 9.73 17.77 8.26
N TYR A 405 10.25 17.20 7.17
CA TYR A 405 11.67 16.83 7.08
C TYR A 405 12.60 18.06 7.06
N VAL A 406 12.16 19.16 6.45
CA VAL A 406 12.89 20.43 6.50
C VAL A 406 12.98 20.96 7.93
N TYR A 407 11.95 20.78 8.75
CA TYR A 407 11.97 21.13 10.17
C TYR A 407 13.02 20.34 10.95
N GLU A 408 13.25 19.05 10.66
CA GLU A 408 14.32 18.28 11.31
C GLU A 408 15.72 18.86 11.01
N MET A 409 15.94 19.43 9.82
CA MET A 409 17.20 20.08 9.45
C MET A 409 17.35 21.50 10.02
N LEU A 410 16.27 22.28 10.04
CA LEU A 410 16.29 23.70 10.42
C LEU A 410 15.97 23.96 11.91
N GLY A 411 15.16 23.12 12.53
CA GLY A 411 14.76 23.20 13.93
C GLY A 411 14.01 24.48 14.29
N ALA A 412 14.24 24.99 15.50
CA ALA A 412 13.51 26.13 16.08
C ALA A 412 13.63 27.45 15.28
N GLU A 413 14.69 27.62 14.49
CA GLU A 413 14.85 28.81 13.63
C GLU A 413 13.76 28.87 12.55
N LEU A 414 13.28 27.72 12.05
CA LEU A 414 12.15 27.67 11.11
C LEU A 414 10.87 28.18 11.76
N LEU A 415 10.56 27.73 12.98
CA LEU A 415 9.39 28.20 13.73
C LEU A 415 9.45 29.71 13.95
N SER A 416 10.61 30.21 14.34
CA SER A 416 10.84 31.65 14.55
C SER A 416 10.64 32.45 13.26
N SER A 417 11.17 31.94 12.14
CA SER A 417 11.01 32.55 10.81
C SER A 417 9.55 32.61 10.36
N LEU A 418 8.79 31.52 10.54
CA LEU A 418 7.37 31.49 10.20
C LEU A 418 6.55 32.42 11.10
N TYR A 419 6.86 32.45 12.41
CA TYR A 419 6.19 33.32 13.37
C TYR A 419 6.40 34.78 13.03
N ASP A 420 7.63 35.18 12.73
CA ASP A 420 7.98 36.54 12.32
C ASP A 420 7.24 36.93 11.03
N LYS A 421 7.19 36.05 10.02
CA LYS A 421 6.47 36.31 8.76
C LYS A 421 4.98 36.50 9.00
N LEU A 422 4.35 35.61 9.76
CA LEU A 422 2.92 35.70 10.08
C LEU A 422 2.60 36.93 10.94
N GLY A 423 3.40 37.17 11.98
CA GLY A 423 3.25 38.32 12.86
C GLY A 423 3.40 39.66 12.12
N ARG A 424 4.39 39.79 11.24
CA ARG A 424 4.56 40.97 10.38
C ARG A 424 3.36 41.14 9.44
N LEU A 425 2.90 40.07 8.81
CA LEU A 425 1.75 40.12 7.91
C LEU A 425 0.47 40.60 8.61
N LEU A 426 0.20 40.11 9.82
CA LEU A 426 -1.01 40.46 10.57
C LEU A 426 -0.95 41.86 11.22
N THR A 427 0.24 42.41 11.43
CA THR A 427 0.43 43.73 12.09
C THR A 427 0.73 44.85 11.11
N ASN A 428 1.17 44.54 9.89
CA ASN A 428 1.47 45.55 8.88
C ASN A 428 0.17 46.12 8.27
N THR A 429 -0.10 47.38 8.56
CA THR A 429 -1.28 48.10 8.05
C THR A 429 -1.08 48.72 6.66
N GLU A 430 0.15 48.71 6.13
CA GLU A 430 0.48 49.40 4.87
C GLU A 430 0.19 48.56 3.62
N GLN A 431 0.07 47.24 3.74
CA GLN A 431 -0.25 46.34 2.63
C GLN A 431 -1.50 45.51 2.94
N PRO A 432 -2.48 45.42 2.02
CA PRO A 432 -3.63 44.54 2.20
C PRO A 432 -3.17 43.09 2.16
N SER A 433 -3.27 42.39 3.30
CA SER A 433 -2.98 40.95 3.40
C SER A 433 -4.07 40.15 2.68
N THR A 434 -3.67 39.25 1.78
CA THR A 434 -4.60 38.28 1.18
C THR A 434 -4.80 37.10 2.12
N TRP A 435 -6.00 36.51 2.10
CA TRP A 435 -6.28 35.32 2.90
C TRP A 435 -5.38 34.16 2.47
N GLN A 436 -5.05 34.06 1.16
CA GLN A 436 -4.17 33.04 0.60
C GLN A 436 -2.77 33.10 1.21
N HIS A 437 -2.18 34.29 1.33
CA HIS A 437 -0.82 34.41 1.87
C HIS A 437 -0.79 34.13 3.39
N THR A 438 -1.84 34.55 4.11
CA THR A 438 -2.02 34.21 5.53
C THR A 438 -2.17 32.70 5.72
N GLU A 439 -2.99 32.08 4.86
CA GLU A 439 -3.28 30.65 4.89
C GLU A 439 -2.04 29.82 4.58
N ALA A 440 -1.21 30.20 3.59
CA ALA A 440 0.01 29.49 3.25
C ALA A 440 1.03 29.47 4.41
N LEU A 441 1.20 30.60 5.11
CA LEU A 441 2.08 30.65 6.29
C LEU A 441 1.55 29.80 7.44
N LEU A 442 0.24 29.84 7.67
CA LEU A 442 -0.40 29.02 8.70
C LEU A 442 -0.36 27.53 8.34
N TYR A 443 -0.50 27.20 7.07
CA TYR A 443 -0.35 25.84 6.54
C TYR A 443 1.07 25.31 6.75
N GLY A 444 2.09 26.15 6.57
CA GLY A 444 3.47 25.81 6.91
C GLY A 444 3.63 25.44 8.38
N PHE A 445 3.01 26.19 9.29
CA PHE A 445 2.96 25.86 10.72
C PHE A 445 2.20 24.57 11.00
N GLN A 446 1.02 24.40 10.39
CA GLN A 446 0.22 23.19 10.53
C GLN A 446 1.03 21.95 10.16
N SER A 447 1.81 22.02 9.09
CA SER A 447 2.59 20.91 8.53
C SER A 447 3.69 20.40 9.48
N ILE A 448 4.17 21.25 10.40
CA ILE A 448 5.26 20.92 11.32
C ILE A 448 4.81 20.82 12.78
N ALA A 449 3.56 21.19 13.10
CA ALA A 449 3.08 21.36 14.47
C ALA A 449 3.12 20.08 15.32
N GLU A 450 2.83 18.91 14.73
CA GLU A 450 2.87 17.62 15.44
C GLU A 450 4.31 17.11 15.67
N THR A 451 5.31 17.70 15.01
CA THR A 451 6.74 17.31 15.10
C THR A 451 7.55 18.20 16.03
N ILE A 452 6.94 19.28 16.57
CA ILE A 452 7.64 20.24 17.44
C ILE A 452 8.06 19.55 18.75
N ASP A 453 9.37 19.54 19.03
CA ASP A 453 9.88 19.09 20.32
C ASP A 453 9.45 20.08 21.44
N VAL A 454 8.86 19.53 22.50
CA VAL A 454 8.38 20.24 23.70
C VAL A 454 9.45 21.18 24.27
N ASN A 455 10.73 20.84 24.13
CA ASN A 455 11.87 21.64 24.61
C ASN A 455 12.05 23.00 23.90
N TYR A 456 11.53 23.18 22.69
CA TYR A 456 11.75 24.39 21.87
C TYR A 456 10.47 25.24 21.68
N SER A 457 9.60 25.19 22.68
CA SER A 457 8.23 25.71 22.61
C SER A 457 8.07 27.24 22.71
N ASP A 458 9.13 28.05 22.84
CA ASP A 458 9.00 29.49 23.12
C ASP A 458 8.17 30.26 22.07
N VAL A 459 8.14 29.77 20.83
CA VAL A 459 7.41 30.38 19.71
C VAL A 459 5.92 30.00 19.69
N VAL A 460 5.57 28.80 20.18
CA VAL A 460 4.20 28.24 20.09
C VAL A 460 3.17 29.09 20.84
N PRO A 461 3.42 29.59 22.08
CA PRO A 461 2.50 30.51 22.75
C PRO A 461 2.25 31.78 21.95
N GLY A 462 3.28 32.32 21.32
CA GLY A 462 3.18 33.49 20.45
C GLY A 462 2.26 33.23 19.27
N LEU A 463 2.46 32.10 18.57
CA LEU A 463 1.60 31.67 17.46
C LEU A 463 0.14 31.52 17.88
N ILE A 464 -0.13 30.84 19.01
CA ILE A 464 -1.49 30.69 19.54
C ILE A 464 -2.11 32.05 19.84
N GLY A 465 -1.32 33.02 20.31
CA GLY A 465 -1.77 34.40 20.50
C GLY A 465 -2.09 35.15 19.20
N LEU A 466 -1.52 34.75 18.06
CA LEU A 466 -1.79 35.33 16.75
C LEU A 466 -3.06 34.74 16.10
N ILE A 467 -3.39 33.46 16.35
CA ILE A 467 -4.52 32.78 15.71
C ILE A 467 -5.85 33.56 15.86
N PRO A 468 -6.27 34.02 17.07
CA PRO A 468 -7.50 34.80 17.22
C PRO A 468 -7.50 36.16 16.51
N ARG A 469 -6.34 36.65 16.05
CA ARG A 469 -6.19 37.92 15.34
C ARG A 469 -6.33 37.75 13.83
N ILE A 470 -6.40 36.53 13.32
CA ILE A 470 -6.60 36.22 11.91
C ILE A 470 -8.03 36.58 11.51
N SER A 471 -8.19 37.36 10.44
CA SER A 471 -9.49 37.67 9.86
C SER A 471 -10.00 36.48 9.03
N ILE A 472 -10.85 35.66 9.62
CA ILE A 472 -11.41 34.47 8.96
C ILE A 472 -12.49 34.92 7.95
N SER A 473 -12.06 35.17 6.71
CA SER A 473 -12.92 35.61 5.60
C SER A 473 -13.21 34.51 4.56
N ASN A 474 -12.52 33.37 4.64
CA ASN A 474 -12.61 32.27 3.68
C ASN A 474 -12.66 30.91 4.40
N VAL A 475 -13.40 29.95 3.83
CA VAL A 475 -13.56 28.58 4.38
C VAL A 475 -12.22 27.85 4.47
N GLN A 476 -11.37 27.97 3.46
CA GLN A 476 -10.06 27.31 3.44
C GLN A 476 -9.14 27.82 4.55
N LEU A 477 -9.12 29.14 4.77
CA LEU A 477 -8.38 29.73 5.90
C LEU A 477 -8.96 29.25 7.24
N ALA A 478 -10.29 29.17 7.36
CA ALA A 478 -10.94 28.67 8.56
C ALA A 478 -10.56 27.20 8.85
N ASP A 479 -10.55 26.35 7.83
CA ASP A 479 -10.12 24.95 7.94
C ASP A 479 -8.66 24.85 8.37
N THR A 480 -7.75 25.61 7.76
CA THR A 480 -6.33 25.64 8.13
C THR A 480 -6.13 26.12 9.57
N VAL A 481 -6.92 27.09 10.05
CA VAL A 481 -6.94 27.48 11.47
C VAL A 481 -7.36 26.30 12.35
N MET A 482 -8.48 25.64 12.03
CA MET A 482 -8.96 24.50 12.81
C MET A 482 -7.94 23.37 12.84
N PHE A 483 -7.35 23.01 11.71
CA PHE A 483 -6.35 21.94 11.64
C PHE A 483 -5.06 22.32 12.37
N THR A 484 -4.62 23.58 12.32
CA THR A 484 -3.46 24.05 13.10
C THR A 484 -3.72 23.91 14.60
N ILE A 485 -4.89 24.33 15.08
CA ILE A 485 -5.28 24.13 16.49
C ILE A 485 -5.30 22.64 16.84
N GLY A 486 -5.85 21.81 15.94
CA GLY A 486 -5.90 20.36 16.13
C GLY A 486 -4.53 19.72 16.22
N ALA A 487 -3.58 20.15 15.38
CA ALA A 487 -2.19 19.68 15.39
C ALA A 487 -1.44 20.07 16.68
N LEU A 488 -1.82 21.17 17.32
CA LEU A 488 -1.25 21.62 18.60
C LEU A 488 -1.92 20.97 19.84
N SER A 489 -2.76 19.95 19.68
CA SER A 489 -3.55 19.39 20.81
C SER A 489 -2.68 18.76 21.90
N GLU A 490 -1.62 18.04 21.54
CA GLU A 490 -0.68 17.46 22.51
C GLU A 490 0.04 18.58 23.29
N TRP A 491 0.51 19.61 22.57
CA TRP A 491 1.13 20.77 23.20
C TRP A 491 0.19 21.53 24.15
N LEU A 492 -1.10 21.62 23.82
CA LEU A 492 -2.12 22.23 24.68
C LEU A 492 -2.36 21.44 25.98
N ALA A 493 -2.18 20.12 25.96
CA ALA A 493 -2.28 19.29 27.16
C ALA A 493 -1.20 19.65 28.20
N ASP A 494 0.01 19.98 27.73
CA ASP A 494 1.12 20.46 28.57
C ASP A 494 0.97 21.93 28.99
N HIS A 495 0.15 22.71 28.28
CA HIS A 495 -0.06 24.14 28.51
C HIS A 495 -1.55 24.53 28.65
N PRO A 496 -2.28 24.02 29.67
CA PRO A 496 -3.74 24.17 29.76
C PRO A 496 -4.27 25.61 29.76
N VAL A 497 -3.44 26.57 30.19
CA VAL A 497 -3.78 28.01 30.20
C VAL A 497 -4.13 28.52 28.79
N MET A 498 -3.55 27.91 27.75
CA MET A 498 -3.74 28.32 26.36
C MET A 498 -5.04 27.77 25.75
N ILE A 499 -5.68 26.77 26.36
CA ILE A 499 -6.96 26.19 25.88
C ILE A 499 -8.02 27.27 25.73
N ASN A 500 -8.08 28.22 26.68
CA ASN A 500 -9.07 29.29 26.67
C ASN A 500 -8.95 30.23 25.45
N ASN A 501 -7.77 30.30 24.82
CA ASN A 501 -7.54 31.17 23.67
C ASN A 501 -8.04 30.56 22.35
N VAL A 502 -8.14 29.22 22.27
CA VAL A 502 -8.46 28.49 21.04
C VAL A 502 -9.82 27.81 21.07
N LEU A 503 -10.25 27.31 22.23
CA LEU A 503 -11.52 26.57 22.36
C LEU A 503 -12.75 27.38 21.92
N PRO A 504 -12.88 28.70 22.20
CA PRO A 504 -14.01 29.49 21.70
C PRO A 504 -14.11 29.49 20.17
N LEU A 505 -12.98 29.54 19.46
CA LEU A 505 -12.95 29.50 17.99
C LEU A 505 -13.44 28.16 17.46
N VAL A 506 -13.02 27.05 18.07
CA VAL A 506 -13.44 25.69 17.70
C VAL A 506 -14.95 25.51 17.92
N LEU A 507 -15.46 25.93 19.08
CA LEU A 507 -16.89 25.82 19.40
C LEU A 507 -17.76 26.70 18.49
N GLN A 508 -17.28 27.89 18.11
CA GLN A 508 -17.98 28.73 17.13
C GLN A 508 -18.00 28.08 15.74
N ALA A 509 -16.87 27.51 15.29
CA ALA A 509 -16.76 26.84 14.00
C ALA A 509 -17.65 25.58 13.90
N LEU A 510 -17.91 24.92 15.03
CA LEU A 510 -18.81 23.75 15.12
C LEU A 510 -20.24 24.06 14.62
N GLY A 511 -20.68 25.32 14.73
CA GLY A 511 -21.97 25.77 14.21
C GLY A 511 -22.02 25.98 12.70
N ASN A 512 -20.90 25.87 11.98
CA ASN A 512 -20.83 26.08 10.53
C ASN A 512 -20.75 24.72 9.78
N PRO A 513 -21.74 24.36 8.94
CA PRO A 513 -21.74 23.10 8.20
C PRO A 513 -20.58 22.98 7.20
N GLU A 514 -20.06 24.08 6.65
CA GLU A 514 -18.92 24.07 5.73
C GLU A 514 -17.61 23.67 6.41
N LEU A 515 -17.51 23.91 7.73
CA LEU A 515 -16.34 23.58 8.56
C LEU A 515 -16.54 22.28 9.36
N SER A 516 -17.52 21.46 8.99
CA SER A 516 -17.94 20.30 9.78
C SER A 516 -16.83 19.27 10.00
N ILE A 517 -15.94 19.05 9.03
CA ILE A 517 -14.88 18.05 9.14
C ILE A 517 -13.78 18.58 10.06
N SER A 518 -13.27 19.77 9.77
CA SER A 518 -12.15 20.38 10.48
C SER A 518 -12.50 20.64 11.95
N SER A 519 -13.60 21.35 12.22
CA SER A 519 -14.03 21.71 13.58
C SER A 519 -14.27 20.50 14.49
N VAL A 520 -14.98 19.47 14.00
CA VAL A 520 -15.26 18.25 14.78
C VAL A 520 -13.99 17.44 15.02
N SER A 521 -13.12 17.33 14.01
CA SER A 521 -11.85 16.61 14.15
C SER A 521 -10.92 17.29 15.19
N THR A 522 -10.86 18.62 15.17
CA THR A 522 -10.10 19.43 16.12
C THR A 522 -10.66 19.32 17.53
N LEU A 523 -11.99 19.42 17.69
CA LEU A 523 -12.64 19.22 18.99
C LEU A 523 -12.34 17.82 19.55
N LYS A 524 -12.39 16.78 18.70
CA LYS A 524 -12.04 15.42 19.11
C LYS A 524 -10.58 15.32 19.58
N LYS A 525 -9.62 15.91 18.86
CA LYS A 525 -8.21 15.92 19.27
C LYS A 525 -8.03 16.64 20.62
N ILE A 526 -8.57 17.86 20.77
CA ILE A 526 -8.51 18.61 22.04
C ILE A 526 -9.15 17.79 23.18
N CYS A 527 -10.32 17.20 22.97
CA CYS A 527 -10.98 16.39 23.99
C CYS A 527 -10.18 15.15 24.39
N ARG A 528 -9.45 14.53 23.45
CA ARG A 528 -8.59 13.38 23.74
C ARG A 528 -7.36 13.76 24.55
N GLU A 529 -6.60 14.74 24.06
CA GLU A 529 -5.30 15.09 24.65
C GLU A 529 -5.46 15.91 25.95
N CYS A 530 -6.42 16.83 26.00
CA CYS A 530 -6.61 17.74 27.13
C CYS A 530 -7.67 17.26 28.15
N LYS A 531 -8.11 15.99 28.11
CA LYS A 531 -9.26 15.46 28.88
C LYS A 531 -9.26 15.89 30.36
N TYR A 532 -8.10 15.92 31.02
CA TYR A 532 -7.96 16.24 32.44
C TYR A 532 -8.10 17.72 32.80
N ASP A 533 -7.89 18.62 31.85
CA ASP A 533 -7.93 20.08 32.07
C ASP A 533 -9.18 20.73 31.44
N LEU A 534 -9.98 19.94 30.71
CA LEU A 534 -11.28 20.34 30.16
C LEU A 534 -12.50 20.33 31.10
N PRO A 535 -12.51 19.75 32.33
CA PRO A 535 -13.70 19.77 33.20
C PRO A 535 -14.34 21.16 33.39
N PRO A 536 -13.59 22.28 33.54
CA PRO A 536 -14.19 23.62 33.64
C PRO A 536 -15.00 24.05 32.41
N TYR A 537 -14.72 23.47 31.24
CA TYR A 537 -15.36 23.79 29.97
C TYR A 537 -16.44 22.78 29.57
N ALA A 538 -16.56 21.66 30.28
CA ALA A 538 -17.37 20.52 29.87
C ALA A 538 -18.84 20.86 29.65
N ALA A 539 -19.44 21.65 30.54
CA ALA A 539 -20.83 22.08 30.40
C ALA A 539 -21.09 22.88 29.10
N ASN A 540 -20.15 23.76 28.73
CA ASN A 540 -20.26 24.55 27.50
C ASN A 540 -20.08 23.67 26.25
N ILE A 541 -19.07 22.79 26.26
CA ILE A 541 -18.81 21.87 25.13
C ILE A 541 -20.01 20.95 24.90
N VAL A 542 -20.59 20.37 25.96
CA VAL A 542 -21.78 19.52 25.87
C VAL A 542 -22.98 20.31 25.32
N ALA A 543 -23.21 21.53 25.80
CA ALA A 543 -24.33 22.37 25.36
C ALA A 543 -24.25 22.70 23.86
N VAL A 544 -23.09 23.18 23.39
CA VAL A 544 -22.88 23.48 21.96
C VAL A 544 -23.01 22.21 21.12
N SER A 545 -22.42 21.09 21.56
CA SER A 545 -22.50 19.81 20.85
C SER A 545 -23.93 19.29 20.71
N GLN A 546 -24.76 19.42 21.76
CA GLN A 546 -26.17 19.06 21.70
C GLN A 546 -26.96 19.95 20.73
N GLU A 547 -26.69 21.26 20.72
CA GLU A 547 -27.34 22.20 19.83
C GLU A 547 -27.04 21.88 18.36
N VAL A 548 -25.78 21.63 18.00
CA VAL A 548 -25.39 21.33 16.61
C VAL A 548 -25.94 19.98 16.13
N LEU A 549 -26.01 18.98 17.03
CA LEU A 549 -26.61 17.68 16.76
C LEU A 549 -28.12 17.80 16.53
N MET A 550 -28.82 18.57 17.38
CA MET A 550 -30.26 18.80 17.24
C MET A 550 -30.60 19.53 15.93
N LYS A 551 -29.76 20.48 15.52
CA LYS A 551 -29.90 21.22 14.25
C LYS A 551 -29.48 20.43 13.01
N GLN A 552 -28.94 19.22 13.17
CA GLN A 552 -28.44 18.38 12.07
C GLN A 552 -27.39 19.10 11.20
N ILE A 553 -26.48 19.86 11.82
CA ILE A 553 -25.43 20.60 11.11
C ILE A 553 -24.44 19.65 10.43
N HIS A 554 -24.15 18.53 11.08
CA HIS A 554 -23.12 17.58 10.68
C HIS A 554 -23.69 16.34 10.00
N LYS A 555 -22.91 15.74 9.08
CA LYS A 555 -23.24 14.42 8.51
C LYS A 555 -22.94 13.32 9.52
N THR A 556 -23.50 12.12 9.27
CA THR A 556 -23.39 10.94 10.14
C THR A 556 -21.97 10.69 10.65
N SER A 557 -20.95 10.68 9.78
CA SER A 557 -19.57 10.40 10.18
C SER A 557 -19.03 11.41 11.18
N GLN A 558 -19.31 12.70 10.99
CA GLN A 558 -18.89 13.76 11.90
C GLN A 558 -19.70 13.71 13.20
N CYS A 559 -20.98 13.35 13.18
CA CYS A 559 -21.72 13.08 14.41
C CYS A 559 -21.05 11.95 15.23
N MET A 560 -20.56 10.89 14.59
CA MET A 560 -19.83 9.82 15.29
C MET A 560 -18.55 10.34 15.93
N TRP A 561 -17.77 11.18 15.24
CA TRP A 561 -16.57 11.81 15.81
C TRP A 561 -16.89 12.76 16.95
N LEU A 562 -18.00 13.48 16.88
CA LEU A 562 -18.46 14.34 17.95
C LEU A 562 -18.84 13.52 19.20
N MET A 563 -19.52 12.38 19.04
CA MET A 563 -19.79 11.47 20.15
C MET A 563 -18.50 10.91 20.77
N GLN A 564 -17.47 10.63 19.95
CA GLN A 564 -16.15 10.23 20.45
C GLN A 564 -15.49 11.36 21.26
N ALA A 565 -15.55 12.61 20.78
CA ALA A 565 -15.04 13.77 21.50
C ALA A 565 -15.73 13.93 22.86
N LEU A 566 -17.05 13.78 22.90
CA LEU A 566 -17.81 13.83 24.14
C LEU A 566 -17.47 12.68 25.08
N GLY A 567 -17.20 11.47 24.58
CA GLY A 567 -16.75 10.37 25.44
C GLY A 567 -15.44 10.68 26.17
N PHE A 568 -14.43 11.22 25.47
CA PHE A 568 -13.17 11.64 26.10
C PHE A 568 -13.35 12.81 27.09
N LEU A 569 -14.22 13.76 26.77
CA LEU A 569 -14.53 14.87 27.68
C LEU A 569 -15.17 14.37 28.98
N LEU A 570 -16.14 13.47 28.85
CA LEU A 570 -16.91 12.96 29.98
C LEU A 570 -16.09 11.99 30.84
N SER A 571 -15.13 11.25 30.27
CA SER A 571 -14.33 10.29 31.05
C SER A 571 -13.50 10.92 32.16
N ALA A 572 -13.21 12.22 32.10
CA ALA A 572 -12.45 12.95 33.12
C ALA A 572 -13.33 13.66 34.18
N LEU A 573 -14.67 13.54 34.10
CA LEU A 573 -15.58 14.18 35.06
C LEU A 573 -15.87 13.27 36.27
N GLN A 574 -16.47 13.85 37.30
CA GLN A 574 -16.99 13.07 38.42
C GLN A 574 -18.22 12.25 37.98
N VAL A 575 -18.39 11.04 38.53
CA VAL A 575 -19.44 10.07 38.16
C VAL A 575 -20.84 10.69 38.14
N GLU A 576 -21.18 11.56 39.10
CA GLU A 576 -22.47 12.25 39.16
C GLU A 576 -22.69 13.18 37.96
N GLU A 577 -21.65 13.91 37.56
CA GLU A 577 -21.67 14.80 36.40
C GLU A 577 -21.71 14.00 35.09
N ILE A 578 -20.98 12.88 35.01
CA ILE A 578 -21.05 11.95 33.89
C ILE A 578 -22.50 11.51 33.70
N LEU A 579 -23.14 10.96 34.74
CA LEU A 579 -24.53 10.48 34.66
C LEU A 579 -25.50 11.59 34.24
N LYS A 580 -25.35 12.79 34.80
CA LYS A 580 -26.19 13.95 34.43
C LYS A 580 -26.04 14.32 32.95
N ASN A 581 -24.81 14.43 32.46
CA ASN A 581 -24.54 14.80 31.06
C ASN A 581 -24.94 13.69 30.10
N LEU A 582 -24.68 12.43 30.47
CA LEU A 582 -25.03 11.25 29.69
C LEU A 582 -26.54 11.11 29.53
N HIS A 583 -27.30 11.33 30.61
CA HIS A 583 -28.76 11.36 30.56
C HIS A 583 -29.28 12.47 29.65
N SER A 584 -28.73 13.69 29.76
CA SER A 584 -29.10 14.81 28.88
C SER A 584 -28.82 14.51 27.41
N LEU A 585 -27.65 13.92 27.10
CA LEU A 585 -27.20 13.64 25.75
C LEU A 585 -27.99 12.51 25.07
N ILE A 586 -28.24 11.42 25.79
CA ILE A 586 -28.74 10.18 25.18
C ILE A 586 -30.28 10.08 25.21
N THR A 587 -30.96 10.69 26.20
CA THR A 587 -32.42 10.56 26.36
C THR A 587 -33.23 10.91 25.10
N PRO A 588 -32.95 12.00 24.37
CA PRO A 588 -33.67 12.30 23.13
C PRO A 588 -33.56 11.19 22.08
N TYR A 589 -32.40 10.56 21.98
CA TYR A 589 -32.13 9.48 21.03
C TYR A 589 -32.76 8.15 21.48
N ILE A 590 -32.80 7.85 22.78
CA ILE A 590 -33.53 6.69 23.31
C ILE A 590 -35.02 6.82 22.99
N GLN A 591 -35.62 7.99 23.23
CA GLN A 591 -37.04 8.23 22.92
C GLN A 591 -37.33 8.12 21.42
N GLN A 592 -36.41 8.58 20.57
CA GLN A 592 -36.51 8.41 19.13
C GLN A 592 -36.40 6.93 18.71
N LEU A 593 -35.44 6.20 19.28
CA LEU A 593 -35.25 4.77 19.02
C LEU A 593 -36.45 3.95 19.50
N GLU A 594 -37.08 4.32 20.61
CA GLU A 594 -38.31 3.68 21.11
C GLU A 594 -39.47 3.81 20.12
N LYS A 595 -39.69 5.01 19.57
CA LYS A 595 -40.68 5.24 18.51
C LYS A 595 -40.38 4.41 17.27
N LEU A 596 -39.13 4.41 16.81
CA LEU A 596 -38.69 3.63 15.64
C LEU A 596 -38.82 2.12 15.88
N ALA A 597 -38.62 1.66 17.11
CA ALA A 597 -38.78 0.27 17.50
C ALA A 597 -40.25 -0.18 17.51
N ASP A 598 -41.22 0.73 17.60
CA ASP A 598 -42.66 0.43 17.48
C ASP A 598 -43.17 0.43 16.03
N GLU A 599 -42.48 1.13 15.14
CA GLU A 599 -42.82 1.20 13.72
C GLU A 599 -42.50 -0.10 12.95
N PRO A 600 -43.13 -0.32 11.77
CA PRO A 600 -42.80 -1.45 10.90
C PRO A 600 -41.44 -1.26 10.21
N PRO A 601 -40.70 -2.36 9.92
CA PRO A 601 -39.43 -2.28 9.21
C PRO A 601 -39.55 -1.63 7.83
N ASN A 602 -38.76 -0.59 7.57
CA ASN A 602 -38.63 0.05 6.27
C ASN A 602 -37.24 0.71 6.10
N PRO A 603 -36.79 1.02 4.87
CA PRO A 603 -35.44 1.55 4.62
C PRO A 603 -35.10 2.85 5.36
N SER A 604 -36.06 3.76 5.52
CA SER A 604 -35.84 5.03 6.22
C SER A 604 -35.64 4.81 7.73
N ASN A 605 -36.47 3.96 8.32
CA ASN A 605 -36.37 3.59 9.74
C ASN A 605 -35.06 2.85 10.02
N LYS A 606 -34.63 1.99 9.09
CA LYS A 606 -33.33 1.31 9.16
C LYS A 606 -32.19 2.30 9.30
N LEU A 607 -32.12 3.31 8.44
CA LEU A 607 -31.05 4.32 8.47
C LEU A 607 -31.06 5.11 9.79
N ALA A 608 -32.24 5.49 10.29
CA ALA A 608 -32.37 6.20 11.55
C ALA A 608 -31.95 5.33 12.76
N ILE A 609 -32.33 4.06 12.77
CA ILE A 609 -31.91 3.10 13.80
C ILE A 609 -30.39 2.93 13.78
N ILE A 610 -29.80 2.64 12.62
CA ILE A 610 -28.35 2.47 12.47
C ILE A 610 -27.61 3.74 12.92
N HIS A 611 -28.11 4.92 12.57
CA HIS A 611 -27.52 6.18 13.02
C HIS A 611 -27.51 6.30 14.55
N ILE A 612 -28.63 6.06 15.23
CA ILE A 612 -28.71 6.16 16.70
C ILE A 612 -27.82 5.12 17.38
N LEU A 613 -27.84 3.88 16.92
CA LEU A 613 -26.96 2.82 17.44
C LEU A 613 -25.48 3.18 17.23
N GLY A 614 -25.16 3.78 16.08
CA GLY A 614 -23.85 4.35 15.77
C GLY A 614 -23.42 5.42 16.78
N LEU A 615 -24.29 6.38 17.11
CA LEU A 615 -23.97 7.43 18.09
C LEU A 615 -23.64 6.83 19.46
N LEU A 616 -24.43 5.86 19.93
CA LEU A 616 -24.21 5.16 21.21
C LEU A 616 -22.87 4.41 21.21
N SER A 617 -22.63 3.60 20.17
CA SER A 617 -21.39 2.82 20.06
C SER A 617 -20.14 3.72 20.05
N ASN A 618 -20.20 4.86 19.36
CA ASN A 618 -19.07 5.79 19.26
C ASN A 618 -18.83 6.57 20.54
N LEU A 619 -19.88 6.91 21.29
CA LEU A 619 -19.75 7.48 22.63
C LEU A 619 -19.10 6.49 23.60
N PHE A 620 -19.57 5.25 23.62
CA PHE A 620 -19.03 4.22 24.51
C PHE A 620 -17.63 3.77 24.13
N THR A 621 -17.19 4.01 22.89
CA THR A 621 -15.81 3.70 22.47
C THR A 621 -14.78 4.51 23.26
N THR A 622 -15.09 5.76 23.61
CA THR A 622 -14.11 6.70 24.19
C THR A 622 -14.43 7.11 25.62
N LEU A 623 -15.60 6.73 26.15
CA LEU A 623 -15.98 6.98 27.54
C LEU A 623 -15.40 5.89 28.48
N ASP A 624 -14.08 5.91 28.64
CA ASP A 624 -13.37 5.05 29.60
C ASP A 624 -13.12 5.80 30.92
N ILE A 625 -13.92 5.49 31.95
CA ILE A 625 -13.70 6.07 33.28
C ILE A 625 -12.57 5.40 34.05
N SER A 626 -12.15 4.19 33.64
CA SER A 626 -11.16 3.38 34.34
C SER A 626 -9.73 3.67 33.85
N HIS A 627 -9.58 4.48 32.80
CA HIS A 627 -8.33 5.01 32.27
C HIS A 627 -7.32 3.93 31.85
N HIS A 628 -7.81 2.84 31.25
CA HIS A 628 -6.99 1.71 30.83
C HIS A 628 -5.95 2.08 29.76
N ASP A 629 -6.23 3.08 28.92
CA ASP A 629 -5.30 3.58 27.90
C ASP A 629 -4.09 4.34 28.51
N ASP A 630 -4.21 4.89 29.73
CA ASP A 630 -3.16 5.68 30.37
C ASP A 630 -2.12 4.81 31.13
N ASP A 631 -2.40 3.52 31.37
CA ASP A 631 -1.48 2.57 32.05
C ASP A 631 -0.27 2.16 31.17
N HIS A 632 -0.27 2.50 29.88
CA HIS A 632 0.81 2.17 28.94
C HIS A 632 1.89 3.25 28.82
N GLU A 633 1.64 4.48 29.28
CA GLU A 633 2.62 5.57 29.26
C GLU A 633 3.15 5.83 30.69
N ASN A 634 4.47 5.78 30.84
CA ASN A 634 5.21 5.93 32.11
C ASN A 634 5.17 7.37 32.69
N THR A 635 4.08 8.09 32.50
CA THR A 635 3.89 9.47 32.98
C THR A 635 3.24 9.41 34.36
N GLU A 636 3.67 10.27 35.30
CA GLU A 636 3.04 10.39 36.62
C GLU A 636 1.61 10.94 36.46
N VAL A 637 0.65 10.08 36.09
CA VAL A 637 -0.76 10.47 35.87
C VAL A 637 -1.31 11.04 37.18
N LYS A 638 -1.90 12.25 37.09
CA LYS A 638 -2.72 12.87 38.14
C LYS A 638 -3.82 11.86 38.52
N LYS A 639 -3.56 11.00 39.52
CA LYS A 639 -4.50 9.96 39.97
C LYS A 639 -5.79 10.60 40.45
N LEU A 640 -6.84 10.49 39.64
CA LEU A 640 -8.20 10.77 40.08
C LEU A 640 -8.57 9.79 41.21
N PRO A 641 -9.47 10.17 42.13
CA PRO A 641 -9.87 9.33 43.25
C PRO A 641 -10.49 8.01 42.77
N VAL A 642 -10.25 6.93 43.53
CA VAL A 642 -10.83 5.59 43.31
C VAL A 642 -12.36 5.69 43.21
N HIS A 643 -12.91 5.17 42.11
CA HIS A 643 -14.35 5.18 41.83
C HIS A 643 -15.15 4.48 42.93
N GLN A 644 -16.09 5.21 43.53
CA GLN A 644 -17.11 4.66 44.43
C GLN A 644 -18.48 4.75 43.74
N GLY A 645 -18.93 3.64 43.13
CA GLY A 645 -20.24 3.57 42.48
C GLY A 645 -20.27 2.67 41.25
N PRO A 646 -21.46 2.37 40.69
CA PRO A 646 -21.58 1.60 39.46
C PRO A 646 -21.08 2.41 38.26
N ASN A 647 -20.42 1.73 37.31
CA ASN A 647 -19.94 2.35 36.08
C ASN A 647 -21.12 2.96 35.27
N PRO A 648 -21.10 4.25 34.90
CA PRO A 648 -22.20 4.92 34.20
C PRO A 648 -22.61 4.26 32.88
N VAL A 649 -21.64 3.74 32.12
CA VAL A 649 -21.90 3.08 30.85
C VAL A 649 -22.68 1.79 31.07
N VAL A 650 -22.34 1.01 32.10
CA VAL A 650 -23.07 -0.21 32.47
C VAL A 650 -24.52 0.11 32.84
N VAL A 651 -24.76 1.17 33.61
CA VAL A 651 -26.12 1.60 33.97
C VAL A 651 -26.93 1.95 32.72
N VAL A 652 -26.35 2.69 31.77
CA VAL A 652 -27.05 3.03 30.51
C VAL A 652 -27.28 1.79 29.66
N LEU A 653 -26.31 0.89 29.54
CA LEU A 653 -26.48 -0.35 28.79
C LEU A 653 -27.61 -1.20 29.36
N GLN A 654 -27.72 -1.32 30.68
CA GLN A 654 -28.82 -2.03 31.35
C GLN A 654 -30.19 -1.40 31.04
N GLN A 655 -30.27 -0.06 31.04
CA GLN A 655 -31.52 0.66 30.73
C GLN A 655 -31.92 0.50 29.27
N VAL A 656 -30.96 0.54 28.34
CA VAL A 656 -31.20 0.48 26.90
C VAL A 656 -31.32 -0.96 26.39
N PHE A 657 -30.92 -1.96 27.16
CA PHE A 657 -30.90 -3.37 26.75
C PHE A 657 -32.26 -3.89 26.27
N GLN A 658 -33.34 -3.58 27.00
CA GLN A 658 -34.70 -4.00 26.63
C GLN A 658 -35.13 -3.40 25.28
N LEU A 659 -34.73 -2.16 25.02
CA LEU A 659 -35.00 -1.50 23.75
C LEU A 659 -34.18 -2.12 22.61
N ILE A 660 -32.92 -2.48 22.86
CA ILE A 660 -32.09 -3.22 21.89
C ILE A 660 -32.74 -4.57 21.54
N GLN A 661 -33.23 -5.32 22.54
CA GLN A 661 -33.94 -6.58 22.30
C GLN A 661 -35.22 -6.37 21.47
N LYS A 662 -35.98 -5.30 21.74
CA LYS A 662 -37.17 -4.93 20.97
C LYS A 662 -36.81 -4.65 19.51
N VAL A 663 -35.74 -3.89 19.24
CA VAL A 663 -35.25 -3.64 17.87
C VAL A 663 -34.82 -4.94 17.20
N LEU A 664 -34.01 -5.75 17.88
CA LEU A 664 -33.51 -7.03 17.37
C LEU A 664 -34.65 -7.98 16.97
N SER A 665 -35.73 -8.03 17.75
CA SER A 665 -36.89 -8.90 17.46
C SER A 665 -37.55 -8.62 16.10
N LYS A 666 -37.50 -7.36 15.63
CA LYS A 666 -38.04 -6.94 14.33
C LYS A 666 -37.01 -6.98 13.20
N TRP A 667 -35.73 -6.81 13.53
CA TRP A 667 -34.65 -6.61 12.57
C TRP A 667 -33.63 -7.76 12.54
N MET A 668 -33.94 -8.91 13.14
CA MET A 668 -33.05 -10.07 13.23
C MET A 668 -32.51 -10.54 11.87
N ASN A 669 -33.30 -10.37 10.81
CA ASN A 669 -32.94 -10.75 9.44
C ASN A 669 -32.11 -9.70 8.68
N ASP A 670 -31.88 -8.52 9.25
CA ASP A 670 -31.11 -7.44 8.61
C ASP A 670 -29.67 -7.41 9.16
N ALA A 671 -28.72 -7.82 8.32
CA ALA A 671 -27.32 -7.89 8.71
C ALA A 671 -26.74 -6.56 9.22
N GLN A 672 -27.12 -5.43 8.62
CA GLN A 672 -26.54 -4.12 8.99
C GLN A 672 -27.04 -3.64 10.35
N VAL A 673 -28.31 -3.90 10.68
CA VAL A 673 -28.87 -3.56 12.00
C VAL A 673 -28.26 -4.46 13.07
N VAL A 674 -28.15 -5.77 12.80
CA VAL A 674 -27.53 -6.73 13.70
C VAL A 674 -26.06 -6.37 13.97
N GLU A 675 -25.29 -6.05 12.93
CA GLU A 675 -23.91 -5.62 13.05
C GLU A 675 -23.78 -4.32 13.87
N SER A 676 -24.68 -3.36 13.68
CA SER A 676 -24.72 -2.13 14.48
C SER A 676 -25.00 -2.39 15.96
N ILE A 677 -25.85 -3.36 16.28
CA ILE A 677 -26.11 -3.80 17.66
C ILE A 677 -24.86 -4.47 18.25
N CYS A 678 -24.25 -5.40 17.50
CA CYS A 678 -23.00 -6.04 17.92
C CYS A 678 -21.89 -5.01 18.16
N ALA A 679 -21.80 -3.97 17.32
CA ALA A 679 -20.81 -2.91 17.44
C ALA A 679 -20.93 -2.11 18.74
N ILE A 680 -22.16 -1.85 19.24
CA ILE A 680 -22.34 -1.21 20.55
C ILE A 680 -21.63 -2.01 21.64
N PHE A 681 -21.93 -3.31 21.72
CA PHE A 681 -21.37 -4.16 22.76
C PHE A 681 -19.88 -4.43 22.55
N GLU A 682 -19.42 -4.60 21.31
CA GLU A 682 -17.99 -4.71 21.01
C GLU A 682 -17.23 -3.48 21.54
N LYS A 683 -17.70 -2.28 21.23
CA LYS A 683 -17.05 -1.04 21.67
C LYS A 683 -17.10 -0.92 23.20
N SER A 684 -18.26 -1.14 23.80
CA SER A 684 -18.41 -1.11 25.27
C SER A 684 -17.53 -2.14 25.98
N VAL A 685 -17.41 -3.36 25.45
CA VAL A 685 -16.57 -4.43 26.02
C VAL A 685 -15.09 -4.05 25.94
N LYS A 686 -14.64 -3.47 24.83
CA LYS A 686 -13.26 -3.00 24.66
C LYS A 686 -12.90 -1.83 25.59
N THR A 687 -13.85 -0.94 25.84
CA THR A 687 -13.63 0.23 26.70
C THR A 687 -13.72 -0.13 28.19
N LEU A 688 -14.69 -0.95 28.58
CA LEU A 688 -14.95 -1.25 30.00
C LEU A 688 -14.15 -2.43 30.55
N LEU A 689 -13.67 -3.32 29.68
CA LEU A 689 -12.95 -4.54 30.06
C LEU A 689 -13.68 -5.30 31.18
N ASP A 690 -13.07 -5.39 32.36
CA ASP A 690 -13.60 -6.14 33.51
C ASP A 690 -14.89 -5.50 34.09
N ASP A 691 -15.05 -4.17 33.97
CA ASP A 691 -16.26 -3.46 34.43
C ASP A 691 -17.51 -3.87 33.64
N PHE A 692 -17.35 -4.50 32.48
CA PHE A 692 -18.46 -5.05 31.69
C PHE A 692 -19.09 -6.31 32.32
N ALA A 693 -18.46 -6.91 33.35
CA ALA A 693 -18.90 -8.16 33.97
C ALA A 693 -20.42 -8.26 34.26
N PRO A 694 -21.14 -7.22 34.74
CA PRO A 694 -22.58 -7.29 35.00
C PRO A 694 -23.44 -7.55 33.75
N MET A 695 -22.95 -7.22 32.55
CA MET A 695 -23.68 -7.38 31.29
C MET A 695 -23.44 -8.74 30.62
N VAL A 696 -22.42 -9.49 31.06
CA VAL A 696 -22.01 -10.76 30.44
C VAL A 696 -23.16 -11.77 30.30
N PRO A 697 -23.99 -12.05 31.32
CA PRO A 697 -25.06 -13.05 31.19
C PRO A 697 -26.10 -12.66 30.13
N GLN A 698 -26.55 -11.41 30.15
CA GLN A 698 -27.57 -10.90 29.22
C GLN A 698 -27.04 -10.88 27.78
N LEU A 699 -25.79 -10.45 27.60
CA LEU A 699 -25.16 -10.43 26.28
C LEU A 699 -24.97 -11.85 25.72
N CYS A 700 -24.54 -12.82 26.55
CA CYS A 700 -24.36 -14.19 26.09
C CYS A 700 -25.68 -14.84 25.64
N GLU A 701 -26.77 -14.60 26.37
CA GLU A 701 -28.10 -15.08 25.98
C GLU A 701 -28.54 -14.46 24.64
N MET A 702 -28.41 -13.15 24.49
CA MET A 702 -28.75 -12.44 23.26
C MET A 702 -27.93 -12.96 22.06
N LEU A 703 -26.60 -13.05 22.21
CA LEU A 703 -25.72 -13.54 21.15
C LEU A 703 -26.02 -14.99 20.77
N GLY A 704 -26.34 -15.84 21.75
CA GLY A 704 -26.74 -17.22 21.50
C GLY A 704 -28.02 -17.32 20.67
N GLN A 705 -29.03 -16.52 21.00
CA GLN A 705 -30.30 -16.45 20.24
C GLN A 705 -30.08 -15.91 18.82
N MET A 706 -29.28 -14.84 18.69
CA MET A 706 -28.93 -14.24 17.41
C MET A 706 -28.23 -15.25 16.50
N TYR A 707 -27.14 -15.84 16.99
CA TYR A 707 -26.31 -16.73 16.19
C TYR A 707 -27.03 -18.04 15.82
N SER A 708 -27.92 -18.54 16.69
CA SER A 708 -28.74 -19.71 16.40
C SER A 708 -29.79 -19.45 15.32
N THR A 709 -30.24 -18.20 15.17
CA THR A 709 -31.23 -17.83 14.17
C THR A 709 -30.56 -17.46 12.85
N ILE A 710 -29.59 -16.56 12.89
CA ILE A 710 -28.81 -16.11 11.72
C ILE A 710 -27.33 -16.02 12.13
N PRO A 711 -26.50 -17.00 11.73
CA PRO A 711 -25.07 -16.97 11.96
C PRO A 711 -24.42 -15.78 11.26
N GLN A 712 -23.64 -14.98 12.00
CA GLN A 712 -22.86 -13.86 11.48
C GLN A 712 -21.49 -13.79 12.15
N ALA A 713 -20.47 -13.34 11.41
CA ALA A 713 -19.10 -13.20 11.91
C ALA A 713 -19.00 -12.29 13.14
N SER A 714 -19.75 -11.18 13.16
CA SER A 714 -19.74 -10.19 14.26
C SER A 714 -20.07 -10.78 15.64
N ALA A 715 -20.99 -11.74 15.71
CA ALA A 715 -21.33 -12.42 16.96
C ALA A 715 -20.19 -13.33 17.46
N ILE A 716 -19.45 -13.95 16.54
CA ILE A 716 -18.27 -14.76 16.85
C ILE A 716 -17.14 -13.87 17.36
N ASP A 717 -16.92 -12.73 16.72
CA ASP A 717 -15.91 -11.76 17.14
C ASP A 717 -16.20 -11.16 18.52
N LEU A 718 -17.47 -10.88 18.82
CA LEU A 718 -17.85 -10.44 20.16
C LEU A 718 -17.69 -11.56 21.20
N THR A 719 -18.04 -12.80 20.85
CA THR A 719 -17.76 -13.98 21.70
C THR A 719 -16.26 -14.10 21.98
N ARG A 720 -15.42 -13.88 20.96
CA ARG A 720 -13.96 -13.91 21.07
C ARG A 720 -13.43 -12.84 22.02
N GLN A 721 -14.00 -11.65 22.02
CA GLN A 721 -13.63 -10.58 22.96
C GLN A 721 -14.01 -10.92 24.40
N LEU A 722 -15.21 -11.48 24.62
CA LEU A 722 -15.62 -11.97 25.94
C LEU A 722 -14.68 -13.06 26.46
N VAL A 723 -14.27 -14.01 25.60
CA VAL A 723 -13.25 -15.01 25.94
C VAL A 723 -11.90 -14.37 26.26
N HIS A 724 -11.50 -13.32 25.52
CA HIS A 724 -10.22 -12.65 25.76
C HIS A 724 -10.14 -12.00 27.14
N ILE A 725 -11.19 -11.29 27.53
CA ILE A 725 -11.24 -10.49 28.76
C ILE A 725 -11.49 -11.40 29.97
N PHE A 726 -12.58 -12.17 29.97
CA PHE A 726 -13.04 -12.89 31.16
C PHE A 726 -12.47 -14.30 31.32
N ALA A 727 -11.51 -14.74 30.49
CA ALA A 727 -10.92 -16.08 30.61
C ALA A 727 -10.30 -16.36 31.99
N HIS A 728 -9.76 -15.32 32.64
CA HIS A 728 -9.13 -15.43 33.95
C HIS A 728 -10.11 -15.23 35.11
N GLU A 729 -11.36 -14.85 34.84
CA GLU A 729 -12.39 -14.49 35.83
C GLU A 729 -13.44 -15.61 35.99
N PRO A 730 -13.22 -16.59 36.89
CA PRO A 730 -14.08 -17.78 36.99
C PRO A 730 -15.51 -17.48 37.41
N ALA A 731 -15.77 -16.34 38.06
CA ALA A 731 -17.10 -15.93 38.49
C ALA A 731 -18.01 -15.56 37.31
N HIS A 732 -17.44 -14.97 36.25
CA HIS A 732 -18.20 -14.42 35.11
C HIS A 732 -18.08 -15.25 33.83
N PHE A 733 -17.15 -16.22 33.79
CA PHE A 733 -16.91 -17.05 32.62
C PHE A 733 -17.98 -18.13 32.27
N PRO A 734 -18.79 -18.68 33.20
CA PRO A 734 -19.71 -19.78 32.86
C PRO A 734 -20.70 -19.48 31.71
N PRO A 735 -21.34 -18.29 31.61
CA PRO A 735 -22.17 -17.93 30.46
C PRO A 735 -21.38 -17.88 29.13
N ILE A 736 -20.15 -17.37 29.17
CA ILE A 736 -19.27 -17.26 28.00
C ILE A 736 -18.87 -18.66 27.49
N LYS A 737 -18.58 -19.58 28.42
CA LYS A 737 -18.33 -20.99 28.07
C LYS A 737 -19.53 -21.62 27.36
N ALA A 738 -20.75 -21.36 27.83
CA ALA A 738 -21.96 -21.87 27.18
C ALA A 738 -22.13 -21.28 25.77
N LEU A 739 -21.89 -19.97 25.61
CA LEU A 739 -21.93 -19.28 24.32
C LEU A 739 -20.89 -19.85 23.34
N PHE A 740 -19.63 -20.02 23.77
CA PHE A 740 -18.56 -20.58 22.96
C PHE A 740 -18.93 -21.96 22.38
N LEU A 741 -19.51 -22.84 23.21
CA LEU A 741 -19.93 -24.17 22.78
C LEU A 741 -21.11 -24.12 21.81
N LEU A 742 -22.09 -23.25 22.06
CA LEU A 742 -23.23 -23.04 21.18
C LEU A 742 -22.79 -22.53 19.80
N VAL A 743 -22.01 -21.45 19.77
CA VAL A 743 -21.45 -20.87 18.54
C VAL A 743 -20.69 -21.94 17.77
N THR A 744 -19.78 -22.66 18.44
CA THR A 744 -19.01 -23.73 17.79
C THR A 744 -19.90 -24.81 17.18
N SER A 745 -20.93 -25.27 17.89
CA SER A 745 -21.86 -26.29 17.38
C SER A 745 -22.62 -25.82 16.13
N VAL A 746 -23.11 -24.58 16.16
CA VAL A 746 -23.83 -23.98 15.02
C VAL A 746 -22.89 -23.78 13.84
N THR A 747 -21.69 -23.24 14.05
CA THR A 747 -20.70 -23.02 12.98
C THR A 747 -20.27 -24.32 12.32
N LEU A 748 -20.03 -25.38 13.10
CA LEU A 748 -19.66 -26.69 12.53
C LEU A 748 -20.80 -27.29 11.69
N THR A 749 -22.05 -27.13 12.12
CA THR A 749 -23.22 -27.58 11.36
C THR A 749 -23.36 -26.80 10.05
N LEU A 750 -23.19 -25.48 10.09
CA LEU A 750 -23.20 -24.62 8.91
C LEU A 750 -22.07 -24.99 7.93
N PHE A 751 -20.86 -25.19 8.44
CA PHE A 751 -19.69 -25.57 7.65
C PHE A 751 -19.88 -26.91 6.93
N GLN A 752 -20.61 -27.86 7.51
CA GLN A 752 -20.92 -29.14 6.85
C GLN A 752 -21.87 -28.99 5.66
N GLN A 753 -22.76 -27.99 5.68
CA GLN A 753 -23.71 -27.73 4.59
C GLN A 753 -23.02 -27.06 3.39
N GLY A 754 -22.13 -26.11 3.67
CA GLY A 754 -21.42 -25.33 2.66
C GLY A 754 -20.08 -24.83 3.20
N PRO A 755 -19.00 -25.64 3.12
CA PRO A 755 -17.72 -25.27 3.72
C PRO A 755 -17.21 -23.91 3.24
N ARG A 756 -17.42 -23.60 1.96
CA ARG A 756 -16.90 -22.39 1.29
C ARG A 756 -17.94 -21.28 1.10
N ASP A 757 -19.16 -21.46 1.60
CA ASP A 757 -20.24 -20.50 1.38
C ASP A 757 -20.12 -19.26 2.28
N HIS A 758 -19.41 -19.39 3.42
CA HIS A 758 -19.23 -18.34 4.42
C HIS A 758 -17.76 -18.17 4.87
N PRO A 759 -16.85 -17.70 4.00
CA PRO A 759 -15.43 -17.55 4.36
C PRO A 759 -15.15 -16.59 5.52
N ASP A 760 -16.02 -15.58 5.69
CA ASP A 760 -16.00 -14.59 6.78
C ASP A 760 -16.31 -15.24 8.14
N ILE A 761 -17.34 -16.09 8.21
CA ILE A 761 -17.68 -16.86 9.41
C ILE A 761 -16.53 -17.81 9.77
N VAL A 762 -15.93 -18.47 8.78
CA VAL A 762 -14.81 -19.39 8.99
C VAL A 762 -13.58 -18.64 9.50
N ASP A 763 -13.30 -17.44 8.99
CA ASP A 763 -12.22 -16.57 9.49
C ASP A 763 -12.42 -16.25 10.98
N SER A 764 -13.53 -15.61 11.35
CA SER A 764 -13.82 -15.26 12.76
C SER A 764 -13.89 -16.50 13.66
N PHE A 765 -14.37 -17.64 13.16
CA PHE A 765 -14.39 -18.90 13.90
C PHE A 765 -12.99 -19.43 14.20
N MET A 766 -12.07 -19.43 13.23
CA MET A 766 -10.68 -19.82 13.46
C MET A 766 -10.00 -18.88 14.46
N GLN A 767 -10.28 -17.58 14.41
CA GLN A 767 -9.78 -16.61 15.38
C GLN A 767 -10.34 -16.86 16.80
N LEU A 768 -11.62 -17.18 16.93
CA LEU A 768 -12.25 -17.51 18.22
C LEU A 768 -11.58 -18.74 18.85
N LEU A 769 -11.39 -19.81 18.06
CA LEU A 769 -10.74 -21.03 18.51
C LEU A 769 -9.28 -20.79 18.91
N ALA A 770 -8.54 -20.00 18.13
CA ALA A 770 -7.17 -19.60 18.48
C ALA A 770 -7.12 -18.81 19.79
N GLN A 771 -8.05 -17.86 19.98
CA GLN A 771 -8.16 -17.07 21.20
C GLN A 771 -8.49 -17.93 22.43
N ALA A 772 -9.35 -18.94 22.27
CA ALA A 772 -9.66 -19.92 23.31
C ALA A 772 -8.41 -20.75 23.68
N LEU A 773 -7.67 -21.27 22.70
CA LEU A 773 -6.41 -22.01 22.93
C LEU A 773 -5.31 -21.16 23.58
N LYS A 774 -5.33 -19.85 23.33
CA LYS A 774 -4.34 -18.92 23.89
C LYS A 774 -4.63 -18.55 25.34
N ARG A 775 -5.88 -18.22 25.67
CA ARG A 775 -6.27 -17.70 27.01
C ARG A 775 -6.89 -18.74 27.93
N LYS A 776 -7.62 -19.71 27.39
CA LYS A 776 -8.41 -20.69 28.16
C LYS A 776 -8.37 -22.10 27.53
N PRO A 777 -7.19 -22.76 27.48
CA PRO A 777 -7.01 -24.05 26.80
C PRO A 777 -7.92 -25.16 27.33
N ASP A 778 -8.34 -25.08 28.59
CA ASP A 778 -9.26 -26.01 29.25
C ASP A 778 -10.66 -26.04 28.64
N LEU A 779 -11.04 -25.05 27.81
CA LEU A 779 -12.23 -25.15 26.97
C LEU A 779 -12.21 -26.39 26.06
N PHE A 780 -11.03 -26.83 25.61
CA PHE A 780 -10.86 -28.01 24.76
C PHE A 780 -10.93 -29.34 25.52
N LEU A 781 -11.11 -29.32 26.85
CA LEU A 781 -11.42 -30.50 27.66
C LEU A 781 -12.92 -30.78 27.77
N CYS A 782 -13.77 -29.88 27.25
CA CYS A 782 -15.22 -30.04 27.35
C CYS A 782 -15.72 -31.20 26.50
N SER A 783 -16.42 -32.15 27.10
CA SER A 783 -16.96 -33.32 26.40
C SER A 783 -17.99 -33.00 25.32
N SER A 784 -18.59 -31.82 25.37
CA SER A 784 -19.53 -31.31 24.36
C SER A 784 -18.85 -30.66 23.15
N LEU A 785 -17.52 -30.48 23.17
CA LEU A 785 -16.77 -29.92 22.06
C LEU A 785 -16.22 -31.04 21.17
N ASP A 786 -16.63 -31.06 19.91
CA ASP A 786 -16.05 -31.97 18.91
C ASP A 786 -14.72 -31.43 18.39
N VAL A 787 -13.65 -31.72 19.13
CA VAL A 787 -12.27 -31.31 18.80
C VAL A 787 -11.83 -31.85 17.43
N LYS A 788 -12.35 -33.01 17.01
CA LYS A 788 -12.02 -33.62 15.72
C LYS A 788 -12.66 -32.85 14.56
N ALA A 789 -13.94 -32.50 14.67
CA ALA A 789 -14.62 -31.67 13.67
C ALA A 789 -13.97 -30.28 13.56
N VAL A 790 -13.59 -29.67 14.69
CA VAL A 790 -12.84 -28.41 14.71
C VAL A 790 -11.50 -28.52 13.95
N PHE A 791 -10.71 -29.56 14.24
CA PHE A 791 -9.45 -29.80 13.54
C PHE A 791 -9.65 -29.97 12.04
N GLN A 792 -10.65 -30.76 11.63
CA GLN A 792 -10.98 -30.99 10.22
C GLN A 792 -11.41 -29.71 9.50
N CYS A 793 -12.26 -28.91 10.14
CA CYS A 793 -12.65 -27.59 9.65
C CYS A 793 -11.40 -26.74 9.39
N GLY A 794 -10.50 -26.63 10.38
CA GLY A 794 -9.24 -25.92 10.24
C GLY A 794 -8.41 -26.39 9.04
N VAL A 795 -8.23 -27.69 8.85
CA VAL A 795 -7.42 -28.24 7.74
C VAL A 795 -8.04 -27.92 6.38
N LEU A 796 -9.36 -28.00 6.26
CA LEU A 796 -10.06 -27.64 5.03
C LEU A 796 -9.96 -26.14 4.72
N SER A 797 -10.01 -25.29 5.76
CA SER A 797 -9.86 -23.84 5.64
C SER A 797 -8.50 -23.40 5.09
N LEU A 798 -7.44 -24.20 5.26
CA LEU A 798 -6.13 -23.93 4.65
C LEU A 798 -6.15 -23.95 3.11
N LYS A 799 -7.18 -24.55 2.50
CA LYS A 799 -7.36 -24.69 1.06
C LYS A 799 -8.36 -23.69 0.47
N PHE A 800 -8.73 -22.66 1.21
CA PHE A 800 -9.68 -21.66 0.75
C PHE A 800 -9.02 -20.68 -0.23
N PRO A 801 -9.76 -20.16 -1.22
CA PRO A 801 -9.26 -19.09 -2.08
C PRO A 801 -8.90 -17.82 -1.31
N GLU A 802 -9.63 -17.52 -0.23
CA GLU A 802 -9.54 -16.27 0.53
C GLU A 802 -8.34 -16.27 1.47
N ALA A 803 -7.38 -15.37 1.22
CA ALA A 803 -6.18 -15.24 2.05
C ALA A 803 -6.47 -14.97 3.55
N PRO A 804 -7.44 -14.12 3.95
CA PRO A 804 -7.76 -13.90 5.36
C PRO A 804 -8.16 -15.19 6.11
N THR A 805 -9.07 -15.97 5.53
CA THR A 805 -9.52 -17.26 6.09
C THR A 805 -8.37 -18.26 6.26
N VAL A 806 -7.47 -18.34 5.27
CA VAL A 806 -6.28 -19.21 5.37
C VAL A 806 -5.33 -18.73 6.46
N LYS A 807 -5.09 -17.41 6.58
CA LYS A 807 -4.24 -16.85 7.65
C LYS A 807 -4.80 -17.19 9.03
N ALA A 808 -6.11 -17.02 9.24
CA ALA A 808 -6.77 -17.32 10.50
C ALA A 808 -6.66 -18.81 10.87
N SER A 809 -6.83 -19.70 9.88
CA SER A 809 -6.60 -21.14 10.06
C SER A 809 -5.14 -21.46 10.44
N CYS A 810 -4.16 -20.80 9.81
CA CYS A 810 -2.76 -20.95 10.20
C CYS A 810 -2.49 -20.51 11.64
N VAL A 811 -3.10 -19.40 12.08
CA VAL A 811 -3.00 -18.90 13.45
C VAL A 811 -3.63 -19.90 14.43
N PHE A 812 -4.80 -20.47 14.10
CA PHE A 812 -5.42 -21.54 14.89
C PHE A 812 -4.47 -22.73 15.09
N PHE A 813 -3.83 -23.25 14.04
CA PHE A 813 -2.87 -24.35 14.21
C PHE A 813 -1.61 -23.96 14.97
N THR A 814 -1.16 -22.70 14.82
CA THR A 814 -0.01 -22.17 15.57
C THR A 814 -0.29 -22.10 17.07
N GLU A 815 -1.54 -21.85 17.48
CA GLU A 815 -1.97 -21.89 18.89
C GLU A 815 -2.35 -23.30 19.37
N LEU A 816 -2.82 -24.19 18.47
CA LEU A 816 -3.23 -25.56 18.80
C LEU A 816 -2.05 -26.47 19.10
N LEU A 817 -1.03 -26.47 18.24
CA LEU A 817 0.09 -27.40 18.30
C LEU A 817 0.91 -27.31 19.61
N PRO A 818 1.15 -26.12 20.20
CA PRO A 818 1.77 -26.02 21.52
C PRO A 818 1.03 -26.76 22.64
N ARG A 819 -0.28 -26.99 22.49
CA ARG A 819 -1.14 -27.61 23.50
C ARG A 819 -1.19 -29.14 23.44
N CYS A 820 -0.50 -29.78 22.49
CA CYS A 820 -0.54 -31.24 22.31
C CYS A 820 -0.10 -32.05 23.54
N GLY A 821 0.83 -31.52 24.33
CA GLY A 821 1.29 -32.16 25.57
C GLY A 821 0.51 -31.75 26.82
N GLU A 822 -0.35 -30.74 26.72
CA GLU A 822 -1.08 -30.14 27.85
C GLU A 822 -2.55 -30.58 27.87
N ILE A 823 -3.19 -30.65 26.71
CA ILE A 823 -4.61 -30.93 26.55
C ILE A 823 -4.79 -32.26 25.82
N ALA A 824 -5.23 -33.30 26.54
CA ALA A 824 -5.29 -34.67 26.01
C ALA A 824 -6.12 -34.84 24.72
N PRO A 825 -7.33 -34.25 24.58
CA PRO A 825 -8.08 -34.30 23.31
C PRO A 825 -7.33 -33.68 22.12
N VAL A 826 -6.56 -32.61 22.35
CA VAL A 826 -5.74 -31.96 21.32
C VAL A 826 -4.56 -32.85 20.93
N GLY A 827 -3.87 -33.43 21.90
CA GLY A 827 -2.80 -34.40 21.64
C GLY A 827 -3.30 -35.61 20.84
N GLN A 828 -4.49 -36.13 21.18
CA GLN A 828 -5.11 -37.25 20.47
C GLN A 828 -5.46 -36.91 19.02
N VAL A 829 -6.14 -35.77 18.76
CA VAL A 829 -6.52 -35.41 17.38
C VAL A 829 -5.28 -35.14 16.52
N VAL A 830 -4.22 -34.54 17.07
CA VAL A 830 -2.97 -34.31 16.33
C VAL A 830 -2.27 -35.63 16.05
N HIS A 831 -2.27 -36.58 16.99
CA HIS A 831 -1.73 -37.91 16.76
C HIS A 831 -2.48 -38.66 15.64
N GLU A 832 -3.81 -38.62 15.65
CA GLU A 832 -4.66 -39.34 14.68
C GLU A 832 -4.73 -38.66 13.30
N ASN A 833 -4.73 -37.32 13.24
CA ASN A 833 -5.02 -36.55 12.03
C ASN A 833 -3.92 -35.56 11.61
N GLY A 834 -2.82 -35.43 12.36
CA GLY A 834 -1.75 -34.46 12.08
C GLY A 834 -1.03 -34.65 10.75
N LYS A 835 -0.99 -35.87 10.20
CA LYS A 835 -0.46 -36.12 8.85
C LYS A 835 -1.25 -35.38 7.77
N VAL A 836 -2.58 -35.26 7.92
CA VAL A 836 -3.44 -34.56 6.95
C VAL A 836 -3.17 -33.05 6.99
N LEU A 837 -2.93 -32.49 8.18
CA LEU A 837 -2.47 -31.10 8.32
C LEU A 837 -1.14 -30.88 7.59
N LEU A 838 -0.15 -31.75 7.81
CA LEU A 838 1.15 -31.63 7.12
C LEU A 838 0.99 -31.70 5.60
N GLN A 839 0.15 -32.59 5.09
CA GLN A 839 -0.12 -32.69 3.65
C GLN A 839 -0.75 -31.40 3.10
N ALA A 840 -1.77 -30.85 3.77
CA ALA A 840 -2.39 -29.58 3.35
C ALA A 840 -1.39 -28.41 3.34
N VAL A 841 -0.50 -28.36 4.35
CA VAL A 841 0.58 -27.37 4.42
C VAL A 841 1.55 -27.52 3.24
N LEU A 842 2.00 -28.76 2.96
CA LEU A 842 2.92 -29.04 1.86
C LEU A 842 2.28 -28.80 0.48
N GLU A 843 0.99 -29.03 0.30
CA GLU A 843 0.24 -28.65 -0.91
C GLU A 843 0.19 -27.13 -1.10
N GLY A 844 -0.08 -26.39 -0.01
CA GLY A 844 -0.04 -24.94 0.00
C GLY A 844 1.33 -24.40 -0.43
N VAL A 845 2.40 -24.91 0.18
CA VAL A 845 3.80 -24.61 -0.17
C VAL A 845 4.15 -25.06 -1.59
N GLY A 846 3.63 -26.20 -2.03
CA GLY A 846 3.86 -26.78 -3.35
C GLY A 846 3.29 -25.97 -4.52
N GLY A 847 2.34 -25.08 -4.27
CA GLY A 847 1.78 -24.25 -5.33
C GLY A 847 0.32 -23.87 -5.14
N GLN A 848 -0.43 -24.60 -4.31
CA GLN A 848 -1.89 -24.47 -4.25
C GLN A 848 -2.38 -23.23 -3.51
N ALA A 849 -1.56 -22.67 -2.61
CA ALA A 849 -1.85 -21.41 -1.94
C ALA A 849 -1.15 -20.22 -2.62
N SER A 850 -1.58 -18.99 -2.32
CA SER A 850 -0.84 -17.79 -2.75
C SER A 850 0.54 -17.71 -2.06
N ARG A 851 1.51 -17.14 -2.76
CA ARG A 851 2.88 -16.90 -2.24
C ARG A 851 2.91 -15.96 -1.04
N SER A 852 1.91 -15.10 -0.89
CA SER A 852 1.77 -14.19 0.27
C SER A 852 1.49 -14.93 1.59
N LEU A 853 1.13 -16.21 1.54
CA LEU A 853 0.77 -17.02 2.72
C LEU A 853 1.92 -17.91 3.21
N MET A 854 3.05 -17.95 2.51
CA MET A 854 4.15 -18.90 2.80
C MET A 854 4.72 -18.74 4.20
N ASP A 855 4.82 -17.50 4.68
CA ASP A 855 5.23 -17.20 6.03
C ASP A 855 4.33 -17.85 7.09
N HIS A 856 3.01 -17.91 6.84
CA HIS A 856 2.03 -18.49 7.75
C HIS A 856 2.10 -20.02 7.77
N PHE A 857 2.24 -20.65 6.59
CA PHE A 857 2.47 -22.09 6.49
C PHE A 857 3.80 -22.51 7.15
N ALA A 858 4.83 -21.68 7.04
CA ALA A 858 6.11 -21.89 7.72
C ALA A 858 5.96 -21.87 9.26
N GLU A 859 5.05 -21.07 9.82
CA GLU A 859 4.80 -21.07 11.27
C GLU A 859 4.18 -22.39 11.75
N ILE A 860 3.30 -23.00 10.95
CA ILE A 860 2.76 -24.34 11.24
C ILE A 860 3.88 -25.38 11.22
N LEU A 861 4.75 -25.36 10.20
CA LEU A 861 5.90 -26.28 10.12
C LEU A 861 6.85 -26.10 11.31
N PHE A 862 7.09 -24.86 11.71
CA PHE A 862 7.89 -24.54 12.90
C PHE A 862 7.23 -25.08 14.18
N ALA A 863 5.92 -24.88 14.35
CA ALA A 863 5.17 -25.39 15.50
C ALA A 863 5.18 -26.94 15.54
N LEU A 864 5.03 -27.61 14.40
CA LEU A 864 5.16 -29.06 14.29
C LEU A 864 6.57 -29.53 14.66
N ASN A 865 7.62 -28.85 14.19
CA ASN A 865 9.00 -29.18 14.53
C ASN A 865 9.26 -29.03 16.04
N LYS A 866 8.79 -27.93 16.64
CA LYS A 866 9.03 -27.62 18.05
C LYS A 866 8.26 -28.53 19.00
N HIS A 867 6.97 -28.78 18.73
CA HIS A 867 6.07 -29.43 19.67
C HIS A 867 5.72 -30.89 19.33
N CYS A 868 5.80 -31.27 18.06
CA CYS A 868 5.39 -32.58 17.55
C CYS A 868 6.50 -33.30 16.75
N PHE A 869 7.77 -33.08 17.12
CA PHE A 869 8.94 -33.52 16.34
C PHE A 869 8.93 -35.02 15.99
N SER A 870 8.60 -35.88 16.95
CA SER A 870 8.57 -37.34 16.76
C SER A 870 7.61 -37.71 15.63
N TYR A 871 6.41 -37.14 15.63
CA TYR A 871 5.41 -37.35 14.59
C TYR A 871 5.80 -36.71 13.26
N LEU A 872 6.28 -35.47 13.28
CA LEU A 872 6.74 -34.76 12.08
C LEU A 872 7.82 -35.56 11.34
N SER A 873 8.77 -36.15 12.07
CA SER A 873 9.88 -36.92 11.50
C SER A 873 9.44 -38.16 10.70
N VAL A 874 8.29 -38.72 11.05
CA VAL A 874 7.67 -39.84 10.34
C VAL A 874 6.82 -39.31 9.19
N TRP A 875 5.91 -38.38 9.48
CA TRP A 875 4.94 -37.88 8.50
C TRP A 875 5.59 -37.20 7.30
N ILE A 876 6.65 -36.41 7.49
CA ILE A 876 7.31 -35.71 6.38
C ILE A 876 8.00 -36.68 5.42
N LYS A 877 8.61 -37.75 5.94
CA LYS A 877 9.25 -38.78 5.12
C LYS A 877 8.20 -39.53 4.29
N GLU A 878 7.09 -39.92 4.91
CA GLU A 878 5.99 -40.59 4.21
C GLU A 878 5.33 -39.70 3.16
N ALA A 879 5.13 -38.41 3.44
CA ALA A 879 4.52 -37.48 2.49
C ALA A 879 5.44 -37.21 1.29
N MET A 880 6.74 -37.04 1.51
CA MET A 880 7.70 -36.70 0.45
C MET A 880 8.09 -37.88 -0.46
N GLN A 881 7.77 -39.12 -0.05
CA GLN A 881 7.94 -40.31 -0.89
C GLN A 881 6.98 -40.37 -2.08
N GLN A 882 5.88 -39.62 -2.07
CA GLN A 882 4.94 -39.61 -3.19
C GLN A 882 5.53 -38.93 -4.43
N ASP A 883 5.49 -39.63 -5.56
CA ASP A 883 5.87 -39.09 -6.86
C ASP A 883 4.97 -37.91 -7.24
N GLY A 884 5.58 -36.84 -7.77
CA GLY A 884 4.87 -35.61 -8.14
C GLY A 884 4.36 -34.75 -6.97
N PHE A 885 4.59 -35.15 -5.72
CA PHE A 885 4.21 -34.38 -4.52
C PHE A 885 5.42 -33.72 -3.84
N PRO A 886 5.32 -32.48 -3.32
CA PRO A 886 4.21 -31.53 -3.46
C PRO A 886 4.14 -30.82 -4.83
N SER A 887 5.11 -31.04 -5.73
CA SER A 887 5.11 -30.56 -7.11
C SER A 887 5.77 -31.57 -8.05
N ALA A 888 5.36 -31.58 -9.32
CA ALA A 888 6.02 -32.37 -10.36
C ALA A 888 7.39 -31.81 -10.79
N ARG A 889 7.75 -30.60 -10.34
CA ARG A 889 8.97 -29.88 -10.76
C ARG A 889 10.18 -30.12 -9.89
N ILE A 890 10.01 -30.77 -8.74
CA ILE A 890 11.08 -30.96 -7.75
C ILE A 890 11.71 -32.34 -7.87
N SER A 891 13.03 -32.41 -7.76
CA SER A 891 13.78 -33.67 -7.78
C SER A 891 13.70 -34.40 -6.42
N LEU A 892 14.05 -35.69 -6.40
CA LEU A 892 14.14 -36.47 -5.16
C LEU A 892 15.15 -35.84 -4.18
N GLU A 893 16.30 -35.39 -4.69
CA GLU A 893 17.34 -34.72 -3.90
C GLU A 893 16.83 -33.42 -3.27
N GLN A 894 16.04 -32.62 -3.99
CA GLN A 894 15.44 -31.39 -3.46
C GLN A 894 14.41 -31.69 -2.36
N LYS A 895 13.62 -32.75 -2.51
CA LYS A 895 12.69 -33.22 -1.46
C LYS A 895 13.43 -33.68 -0.21
N GLU A 896 14.50 -34.46 -0.37
CA GLU A 896 15.33 -34.93 0.74
C GLU A 896 16.01 -33.78 1.46
N THR A 897 16.57 -32.83 0.71
CA THR A 897 17.22 -31.63 1.24
C THR A 897 16.25 -30.81 2.09
N PHE A 898 15.06 -30.49 1.56
CA PHE A 898 14.05 -29.75 2.31
C PHE A 898 13.57 -30.51 3.56
N SER A 899 13.38 -31.83 3.45
CA SER A 899 12.99 -32.66 4.59
C SER A 899 14.06 -32.66 5.70
N GLN A 900 15.33 -32.81 5.34
CA GLN A 900 16.45 -32.77 6.30
C GLN A 900 16.58 -31.40 6.96
N GLN A 901 16.43 -30.33 6.18
CA GLN A 901 16.45 -28.95 6.66
C GLN A 901 15.34 -28.70 7.69
N ILE A 902 14.10 -29.10 7.39
CA ILE A 902 12.95 -28.95 8.30
C ILE A 902 13.11 -29.82 9.56
N LEU A 903 13.80 -30.96 9.50
CA LEU A 903 14.02 -31.85 10.64
C LEU A 903 15.25 -31.49 11.51
N SER A 904 15.97 -30.41 11.20
CA SER A 904 17.20 -30.05 11.92
C SER A 904 16.92 -29.30 13.25
N ARG A 905 16.71 -30.06 14.33
CA ARG A 905 16.23 -29.53 15.63
C ARG A 905 17.10 -28.45 16.30
N GLU A 906 18.42 -28.48 16.11
CA GLU A 906 19.38 -27.58 16.77
C GLU A 906 19.67 -26.28 16.00
N ARG A 907 19.22 -26.16 14.74
CA ARG A 907 19.61 -25.06 13.83
C ARG A 907 18.42 -24.25 13.28
N VAL A 908 17.20 -24.56 13.71
CA VAL A 908 15.98 -24.02 13.11
C VAL A 908 15.32 -23.01 14.04
N ASN A 909 15.47 -21.73 13.71
CA ASN A 909 14.64 -20.66 14.25
C ASN A 909 13.50 -20.32 13.27
N LYS A 910 12.49 -19.58 13.73
CA LYS A 910 11.29 -19.23 12.93
C LYS A 910 11.66 -18.55 11.60
N ARG A 911 12.64 -17.64 11.62
CA ARG A 911 13.16 -16.96 10.42
C ARG A 911 13.72 -17.95 9.40
N ARG A 912 14.52 -18.91 9.86
CA ARG A 912 15.12 -19.92 9.00
C ARG A 912 14.07 -20.82 8.34
N VAL A 913 13.01 -21.22 9.07
CA VAL A 913 11.90 -21.99 8.46
C VAL A 913 11.23 -21.20 7.34
N LYS A 914 10.99 -19.90 7.57
CA LYS A 914 10.40 -19.02 6.55
C LYS A 914 11.28 -18.96 5.30
N GLU A 915 12.58 -18.75 5.45
CA GLU A 915 13.55 -18.77 4.34
C GLU A 915 13.51 -20.09 3.57
N MET A 916 13.58 -21.23 4.28
CA MET A 916 13.55 -22.57 3.66
C MET A 916 12.24 -22.83 2.90
N VAL A 917 11.10 -22.42 3.46
CA VAL A 917 9.79 -22.54 2.80
C VAL A 917 9.68 -21.62 1.58
N LYS A 918 10.19 -20.38 1.66
CA LYS A 918 10.26 -19.44 0.53
C LYS A 918 11.10 -20.02 -0.61
N GLU A 919 12.31 -20.52 -0.31
CA GLU A 919 13.18 -21.15 -1.31
C GLU A 919 12.52 -22.38 -1.95
N PHE A 920 11.91 -23.25 -1.13
CA PHE A 920 11.29 -24.48 -1.61
C PHE A 920 10.01 -24.25 -2.42
N THR A 921 9.16 -23.29 -2.05
CA THR A 921 7.96 -22.97 -2.86
C THR A 921 8.34 -22.43 -4.24
N LEU A 922 9.46 -21.68 -4.32
CA LEU A 922 9.95 -21.18 -5.60
C LEU A 922 10.39 -22.34 -6.50
N LEU A 923 11.07 -23.36 -5.96
CA LEU A 923 11.39 -24.58 -6.72
C LEU A 923 10.10 -25.28 -7.20
N CYS A 924 9.13 -25.46 -6.30
CA CYS A 924 7.86 -26.11 -6.63
C CYS A 924 7.09 -25.40 -7.75
N ARG A 925 7.18 -24.07 -7.81
CA ARG A 925 6.51 -23.22 -8.81
C ARG A 925 7.37 -22.93 -10.03
N GLY A 926 8.60 -23.44 -10.12
CA GLY A 926 9.56 -23.11 -11.18
C GLY A 926 9.91 -21.61 -11.23
N LEU A 927 9.85 -20.93 -10.08
CA LEU A 927 10.17 -19.52 -9.90
C LEU A 927 11.50 -19.32 -9.16
N HIS A 928 12.23 -20.40 -8.88
CA HIS A 928 13.49 -20.35 -8.15
C HIS A 928 14.54 -19.54 -8.92
N GLY A 929 15.00 -18.51 -8.21
CA GLY A 929 15.26 -17.15 -8.70
C GLY A 929 14.64 -16.77 -10.04
N THR A 930 13.61 -15.97 -9.92
CA THR A 930 13.11 -15.08 -10.97
C THR A 930 13.16 -13.69 -10.32
N GLU A 931 12.89 -12.57 -10.99
CA GLU A 931 12.84 -11.26 -10.27
C GLU A 931 11.91 -11.28 -9.05
N TYR A 932 10.92 -12.17 -9.05
CA TYR A 932 10.07 -12.48 -7.90
C TYR A 932 10.79 -13.04 -6.65
N THR A 933 12.10 -13.37 -6.69
CA THR A 933 12.91 -13.57 -5.48
C THR A 933 13.23 -12.27 -4.76
N ALA A 934 13.18 -11.13 -5.45
CA ALA A 934 13.43 -9.80 -4.87
C ALA A 934 12.18 -9.21 -4.18
N ASP A 935 10.96 -9.61 -4.59
CA ASP A 935 9.69 -9.21 -3.95
C ASP A 935 9.41 -9.96 -2.62
N TYR A 936 10.43 -10.27 -1.80
CA TYR A 936 10.28 -11.14 -0.61
C TYR A 936 10.92 -10.65 0.68
#